data_AF-A0A1W2BVK2-F1
#
_entry.id   AF-A0A1W2BVK2-F1
#
_cell.length_a   1.000
_cell.length_b   1.000
_cell.length_c   1.000
_cell.angle_alpha   90.00
_cell.angle_beta   90.00
_cell.angle_gamma   90.00
#
_symmetry.space_group_name_H-M   'P 1'
#
loop_
_entity.id
_entity.type
_entity.pdbx_description
1 polymer ?
#
loop_
_entity_poly.entity_id
_entity_poly.type
_entity_poly.pdbx_seq_one_letter_code
_entity_poly.pdbx_strand_id
1 'polypeptide(L)'
;MRQILRNWLYVAILFIGSCCSFAQCPAGNVFLDTQASVDNFIIQYPNCTSIDGLLKIQGLNSTISNFNGLQNITQTKGLHVEYTAATNLNGLHNITVINGELRINNNNNLTELSALEAITQTETLLISSNNNLTDIDELSNLTTVTYFLDINQNDDLVSLEGLSGLTTVGDLFKLRFNNALTNLSGLENLNKVGSLVIENNAVLTNLDAFSGLTQFTGAMNQPGLLITGNSLLNSLTGLSNLTTIHNGNINISSNSVLSSLEGLDNINPNSISGVYLLSSQSLSTCSVPSICEFIDNGGMAIVSENAVGCRSTGEITAFCGEPTECPAGDITFNTQTDLEIFQSIYPNCTVIHGDLNIVGWYSDIESLTPLENIESVLGDLNINMNVLTNLEGLNSLTQIAGDLKIIDNPMLTSIEALSSLESINNHAIIIQANTELTSLAGLENIDPNSINQVVLESSQNLSTCNVLSICTYLSFFESNYTILGNATGCNSQEEIIEACEEILPTCPTGDLSFTNQAELDHFLVQYPNCTVLPGNVYLGYTTAGPSSINDLTPFQNITEITGHLQIEWTSLPSLNGLSNLTKIDGALVIDRLGSLEGIQNLTSVESLEFLNNPAILTLEGLENLRNIKSHLFIQGSSLTSLKGLEGLTEIPIALSISSNPNLINLEGLNNITKISHNNTSGELYISGNDSLENFEGLNNLTTLGYGQLHVRENNSLKSFDGLENLTTIGGTLRFDSNPVLESIEALSNLTQINLFNGPYVQIHNNPMLTSISAFHNITRLGSLSIQGNHSLTNLNGLENVVRLDYADDPAPDEFIGTSLQINGNNNLVSVDGLRNLTFVGNNFHIMGNPLLTSLQPFSSLVKVGCDLRINGNYVLTSLQGLENIEDIGTYVHCPGSWLQMSNHPLILNVDPLENLVAAKPVVYDVQNNAQLQNLDGLENIAANQIEFLWIKNSPNLVVCNQTNICEYLSDNGVNDISGNAEGCSSPEEIIDICRLSVDEINSIDEITLYPVPTKNVLNVSIQNGAVIEHILIYDLNGKLIYQSNNDSSKFDISHLAKGTYLVSVKTSKGVHNEKIIKK
;
A
#
# COMPACT_ATOMS: atom_id res chain seq x y z
N MET A 1 -67.49 14.18 48.90
CA MET A 1 -66.26 14.99 48.65
C MET A 1 -65.06 14.18 48.13
N ARG A 2 -64.87 12.88 48.47
CA ARG A 2 -63.85 12.01 47.84
C ARG A 2 -64.14 11.53 46.41
N GLN A 3 -65.35 11.78 45.90
CA GLN A 3 -65.79 11.32 44.56
C GLN A 3 -65.75 12.43 43.49
N ILE A 4 -65.54 13.69 43.89
CA ILE A 4 -65.33 14.82 42.96
C ILE A 4 -63.82 15.02 42.68
N LEU A 5 -62.94 14.66 43.62
CA LEU A 5 -61.49 14.66 43.42
C LEU A 5 -60.96 13.48 42.59
N ARG A 6 -61.74 12.40 42.42
CA ARG A 6 -61.32 11.23 41.63
C ARG A 6 -61.63 11.38 40.13
N ASN A 7 -62.71 12.09 39.77
CA ASN A 7 -62.99 12.38 38.35
C ASN A 7 -62.06 13.45 37.75
N TRP A 8 -61.47 14.33 38.57
CA TRP A 8 -60.41 15.24 38.10
C TRP A 8 -59.07 14.54 37.86
N LEU A 9 -58.83 13.36 38.43
CA LEU A 9 -57.65 12.55 38.12
C LEU A 9 -57.82 11.74 36.82
N TYR A 10 -59.04 11.37 36.45
CA TYR A 10 -59.31 10.63 35.20
C TYR A 10 -59.47 11.53 33.96
N VAL A 11 -59.88 12.79 34.11
CA VAL A 11 -59.86 13.75 33.00
C VAL A 11 -58.44 14.28 32.74
N ALA A 12 -57.56 14.29 33.75
CA ALA A 12 -56.15 14.64 33.56
C ALA A 12 -55.31 13.49 32.96
N ILE A 13 -55.69 12.22 33.14
CA ILE A 13 -54.93 11.06 32.62
C ILE A 13 -55.40 10.62 31.22
N LEU A 14 -56.58 11.05 30.76
CA LEU A 14 -57.01 10.86 29.36
C LEU A 14 -56.48 11.92 28.37
N PHE A 15 -55.63 12.85 28.82
CA PHE A 15 -54.92 13.80 27.95
C PHE A 15 -53.39 13.64 27.97
N ILE A 16 -52.84 12.64 28.66
CA ILE A 16 -51.37 12.46 28.82
C ILE A 16 -50.94 11.03 28.41
N GLY A 17 -51.74 10.34 27.60
CA GLY A 17 -51.52 8.93 27.21
C GLY A 17 -51.01 8.70 25.79
N SER A 18 -50.73 9.75 25.01
CA SER A 18 -50.29 9.62 23.62
C SER A 18 -49.55 10.87 23.15
N CYS A 19 -48.30 11.05 23.61
CA CYS A 19 -47.24 11.71 22.84
C CYS A 19 -45.88 11.59 23.56
N CYS A 20 -45.34 10.38 23.67
CA CYS A 20 -43.92 10.17 23.97
C CYS A 20 -43.40 9.05 23.07
N SER A 21 -43.49 9.26 21.77
CA SER A 21 -42.38 8.93 20.88
C SER A 21 -41.58 10.22 20.76
N PHE A 22 -40.38 10.28 21.34
CA PHE A 22 -39.43 11.34 21.00
C PHE A 22 -39.35 11.37 19.48
N ALA A 23 -39.73 12.49 18.85
CA ALA A 23 -39.73 12.57 17.40
C ALA A 23 -38.29 12.39 16.91
N GLN A 24 -38.00 11.22 16.33
CA GLN A 24 -36.78 10.95 15.58
C GLN A 24 -36.70 11.96 14.43
N CYS A 25 -35.48 12.30 13.99
CA CYS A 25 -35.30 13.23 12.86
C CYS A 25 -36.18 12.85 11.67
N PRO A 26 -36.68 13.82 10.88
CA PRO A 26 -37.42 13.53 9.66
C PRO A 26 -36.62 12.58 8.75
N ALA A 27 -37.27 11.55 8.23
CA ALA A 27 -36.63 10.66 7.26
C ALA A 27 -36.50 11.35 5.89
N GLY A 28 -35.31 11.31 5.29
CA GLY A 28 -35.04 11.86 3.97
C GLY A 28 -34.80 13.38 3.96
N ASN A 29 -35.17 14.03 2.85
CA ASN A 29 -34.90 15.45 2.63
C ASN A 29 -35.86 16.34 3.46
N VAL A 30 -35.33 17.40 4.04
CA VAL A 30 -36.06 18.42 4.81
C VAL A 30 -36.12 19.71 4.01
N PHE A 31 -37.33 20.22 3.78
CA PHE A 31 -37.57 21.46 3.04
C PHE A 31 -38.25 22.49 3.96
N LEU A 32 -37.63 23.65 4.12
CA LEU A 32 -38.10 24.74 4.98
C LEU A 32 -38.25 26.01 4.14
N ASP A 33 -39.48 26.47 3.96
CA ASP A 33 -39.83 27.53 3.00
C ASP A 33 -40.28 28.86 3.63
N THR A 34 -40.49 28.87 4.94
CA THR A 34 -40.96 30.03 5.71
C THR A 34 -40.24 30.13 7.06
N GLN A 35 -40.13 31.33 7.64
CA GLN A 35 -39.54 31.48 8.98
C GLN A 35 -40.29 30.65 10.03
N ALA A 36 -41.61 30.54 9.91
CA ALA A 36 -42.41 29.70 10.80
C ALA A 36 -42.05 28.21 10.68
N SER A 37 -41.69 27.71 9.48
CA SER A 37 -41.23 26.33 9.32
C SER A 37 -39.87 26.08 9.99
N VAL A 38 -38.97 27.06 9.93
CA VAL A 38 -37.65 27.03 10.60
C VAL A 38 -37.84 27.04 12.12
N ASP A 39 -38.60 28.01 12.65
CA ASP A 39 -38.82 28.18 14.09
C ASP A 39 -39.54 26.97 14.72
N ASN A 40 -40.48 26.37 13.99
CA ASN A 40 -41.22 25.19 14.47
C ASN A 40 -40.39 23.90 14.41
N PHE A 41 -39.27 23.87 13.68
CA PHE A 41 -38.48 22.64 13.51
C PHE A 41 -37.98 22.10 14.86
N ILE A 42 -37.39 22.95 15.69
CA ILE A 42 -36.93 22.56 17.05
C ILE A 42 -38.08 22.19 17.99
N ILE A 43 -39.30 22.67 17.74
CA ILE A 43 -40.48 22.32 18.53
C ILE A 43 -41.00 20.93 18.12
N GLN A 44 -40.99 20.63 16.81
CA GLN A 44 -41.45 19.35 16.27
C GLN A 44 -40.43 18.22 16.43
N TYR A 45 -39.14 18.54 16.34
CA TYR A 45 -38.02 17.59 16.38
C TYR A 45 -36.96 18.02 17.41
N PRO A 46 -37.30 18.10 18.71
CA PRO A 46 -36.44 18.72 19.73
C PRO A 46 -35.10 18.02 19.96
N ASN A 47 -35.02 16.72 19.67
CA ASN A 47 -33.80 15.92 19.83
C ASN A 47 -33.13 15.59 18.48
N CYS A 48 -33.53 16.24 17.39
CA CYS A 48 -32.94 15.95 16.08
C CYS A 48 -31.57 16.59 15.94
N THR A 49 -30.56 15.77 15.64
CA THR A 49 -29.17 16.20 15.41
C THR A 49 -28.63 15.80 14.03
N SER A 50 -29.16 14.76 13.39
CA SER A 50 -28.70 14.28 12.08
C SER A 50 -29.85 14.20 11.08
N ILE A 51 -29.72 14.91 9.95
CA ILE A 51 -30.64 14.78 8.81
C ILE A 51 -29.99 13.86 7.78
N ASP A 52 -30.56 12.67 7.57
CA ASP A 52 -30.01 11.66 6.64
C ASP A 52 -30.31 11.96 5.14
N GLY A 53 -30.72 13.18 4.84
CA GLY A 53 -31.03 13.70 3.51
C GLY A 53 -30.59 15.17 3.36
N LEU A 54 -31.03 15.82 2.29
CA LEU A 54 -30.78 17.24 2.05
C LEU A 54 -31.58 18.11 3.02
N LEU A 55 -30.93 19.04 3.73
CA LEU A 55 -31.55 20.17 4.41
C LEU A 55 -31.60 21.37 3.46
N LYS A 56 -32.77 21.66 2.91
CA LYS A 56 -33.01 22.79 2.03
C LYS A 56 -33.86 23.85 2.71
N ILE A 57 -33.27 25.03 2.90
CA ILE A 57 -33.92 26.22 3.42
C ILE A 57 -34.07 27.20 2.25
N GLN A 58 -35.30 27.37 1.77
CA GLN A 58 -35.57 28.12 0.55
C GLN A 58 -36.77 29.07 0.69
N GLY A 59 -36.54 30.38 0.70
CA GLY A 59 -37.61 31.38 0.90
C GLY A 59 -37.96 32.21 -0.35
N LEU A 60 -38.67 31.69 -1.34
CA LEU A 60 -39.13 32.53 -2.47
C LEU A 60 -40.05 33.67 -1.95
N ASN A 61 -39.56 34.92 -1.95
CA ASN A 61 -40.13 36.14 -1.31
C ASN A 61 -39.75 36.40 0.18
N SER A 62 -38.63 35.82 0.63
CA SER A 62 -37.72 36.25 1.72
C SER A 62 -38.33 36.66 3.08
N THR A 63 -39.10 35.78 3.72
CA THR A 63 -39.46 35.97 5.16
C THR A 63 -38.46 35.33 6.13
N ILE A 64 -37.61 34.42 5.66
CA ILE A 64 -36.61 33.73 6.50
C ILE A 64 -35.47 34.71 6.79
N SER A 65 -35.34 35.13 8.04
CA SER A 65 -34.35 36.10 8.52
C SER A 65 -33.32 35.51 9.48
N ASN A 66 -33.55 34.30 10.03
CA ASN A 66 -32.62 33.60 10.91
C ASN A 66 -32.85 32.07 10.89
N PHE A 67 -31.87 31.32 11.40
CA PHE A 67 -31.89 29.85 11.41
C PHE A 67 -31.93 29.22 12.81
N ASN A 68 -32.31 29.99 13.85
CA ASN A 68 -32.21 29.56 15.24
C ASN A 68 -32.96 28.24 15.55
N GLY A 69 -34.05 27.97 14.84
CA GLY A 69 -34.80 26.71 14.97
C GLY A 69 -34.05 25.45 14.48
N LEU A 70 -32.85 25.59 13.93
CA LEU A 70 -32.00 24.51 13.41
C LEU A 70 -30.72 24.29 14.23
N GLN A 71 -30.56 24.99 15.35
CA GLN A 71 -29.34 24.97 16.16
C GLN A 71 -28.93 23.59 16.69
N ASN A 72 -29.84 22.60 16.73
CA ASN A 72 -29.49 21.25 17.20
C ASN A 72 -28.90 20.37 16.09
N ILE A 73 -28.98 20.76 14.82
CA ILE A 73 -28.48 19.97 13.70
C ILE A 73 -26.94 20.02 13.68
N THR A 74 -26.32 18.84 13.73
CA THR A 74 -24.86 18.67 13.67
C THR A 74 -24.38 18.06 12.35
N GLN A 75 -25.28 17.40 11.62
CA GLN A 75 -24.96 16.62 10.42
C GLN A 75 -26.11 16.68 9.42
N THR A 76 -25.75 16.75 8.13
CA THR A 76 -26.69 16.59 7.00
C THR A 76 -26.02 15.95 5.78
N LYS A 77 -26.77 15.33 4.87
CA LYS A 77 -26.22 14.92 3.56
C LYS A 77 -26.03 16.09 2.60
N GLY A 78 -26.68 17.22 2.85
CA GLY A 78 -26.51 18.43 2.05
C GLY A 78 -27.13 19.62 2.75
N LEU A 79 -26.61 20.82 2.52
CA LEU A 79 -27.11 22.06 3.09
C LEU A 79 -27.32 23.08 1.97
N HIS A 80 -28.57 23.42 1.70
CA HIS A 80 -28.93 24.44 0.73
C HIS A 80 -29.60 25.61 1.45
N VAL A 81 -28.98 26.79 1.42
CA VAL A 81 -29.55 28.05 1.91
C VAL A 81 -29.78 28.95 0.70
N GLU A 82 -31.04 29.07 0.29
CA GLU A 82 -31.41 29.72 -0.96
C GLU A 82 -32.49 30.79 -0.76
N TYR A 83 -32.35 31.95 -1.42
CA TYR A 83 -33.40 33.00 -1.46
C TYR A 83 -33.84 33.52 -0.07
N THR A 84 -32.95 33.64 0.92
CA THR A 84 -33.31 34.11 2.27
C THR A 84 -33.14 35.63 2.44
N ALA A 85 -33.78 36.20 3.47
CA ALA A 85 -33.59 37.59 3.91
C ALA A 85 -32.56 37.70 5.05
N ALA A 86 -31.94 36.60 5.47
CA ALA A 86 -30.96 36.57 6.53
C ALA A 86 -29.70 37.36 6.14
N THR A 87 -29.10 38.04 7.11
CA THR A 87 -27.83 38.75 6.94
C THR A 87 -26.63 37.88 7.29
N ASN A 88 -26.85 36.76 7.97
CA ASN A 88 -25.83 35.77 8.34
C ASN A 88 -26.44 34.38 8.57
N LEU A 89 -25.60 33.35 8.80
CA LEU A 89 -26.03 31.96 8.93
C LEU A 89 -26.19 31.48 10.39
N ASN A 90 -26.28 32.42 11.33
CA ASN A 90 -26.45 32.10 12.74
C ASN A 90 -27.66 31.19 12.99
N GLY A 91 -27.41 30.14 13.77
CA GLY A 91 -28.34 29.03 14.00
C GLY A 91 -27.95 27.73 13.27
N LEU A 92 -26.94 27.76 12.39
CA LEU A 92 -26.39 26.58 11.73
C LEU A 92 -25.01 26.14 12.28
N HIS A 93 -24.51 26.81 13.32
CA HIS A 93 -23.13 26.72 13.83
C HIS A 93 -22.69 25.34 14.36
N ASN A 94 -23.64 24.45 14.63
CA ASN A 94 -23.34 23.10 15.11
C ASN A 94 -23.14 22.09 13.97
N ILE A 95 -23.42 22.47 12.72
CA ILE A 95 -23.20 21.60 11.57
C ILE A 95 -21.71 21.47 11.32
N THR A 96 -21.19 20.26 11.53
CA THR A 96 -19.76 19.92 11.38
C THR A 96 -19.52 18.96 10.21
N VAL A 97 -20.57 18.27 9.76
CA VAL A 97 -20.49 17.24 8.70
C VAL A 97 -21.54 17.50 7.62
N ILE A 98 -21.09 17.69 6.38
CA ILE A 98 -21.92 17.80 5.18
C ILE A 98 -21.45 16.75 4.16
N ASN A 99 -22.14 15.60 4.12
CA ASN A 99 -21.80 14.47 3.25
C ASN A 99 -22.40 14.62 1.83
N GLY A 100 -22.24 15.81 1.24
CA GLY A 100 -22.79 16.17 -0.06
C GLY A 100 -22.64 17.67 -0.33
N GLU A 101 -23.62 18.27 -0.99
CA GLU A 101 -23.54 19.66 -1.48
C GLU A 101 -23.80 20.71 -0.37
N LEU A 102 -22.90 21.69 -0.27
CA LEU A 102 -23.08 22.95 0.44
C LEU A 102 -23.37 24.08 -0.57
N ARG A 103 -24.60 24.57 -0.59
CA ARG A 103 -25.09 25.60 -1.52
C ARG A 103 -25.61 26.82 -0.77
N ILE A 104 -24.96 27.96 -0.96
CA ILE A 104 -25.38 29.27 -0.47
C ILE A 104 -25.69 30.15 -1.69
N ASN A 105 -26.96 30.30 -2.03
CA ASN A 105 -27.35 30.88 -3.32
C ASN A 105 -28.47 31.93 -3.22
N ASN A 106 -28.38 33.04 -3.95
CA ASN A 106 -29.43 34.06 -4.05
C ASN A 106 -29.81 34.70 -2.68
N ASN A 107 -28.87 34.87 -1.76
CA ASN A 107 -29.10 35.53 -0.46
C ASN A 107 -28.51 36.96 -0.47
N ASN A 108 -29.12 37.88 -1.21
CA ASN A 108 -28.57 39.24 -1.42
C ASN A 108 -28.34 40.05 -0.14
N ASN A 109 -29.00 39.73 0.98
CA ASN A 109 -28.80 40.43 2.25
C ASN A 109 -27.64 39.84 3.08
N LEU A 110 -27.12 38.67 2.70
CA LEU A 110 -26.08 37.95 3.42
C LEU A 110 -24.76 38.71 3.30
N THR A 111 -24.16 39.06 4.44
CA THR A 111 -22.89 39.79 4.49
C THR A 111 -21.72 38.93 4.94
N GLU A 112 -21.99 37.82 5.63
CA GLU A 112 -21.00 36.90 6.23
C GLU A 112 -21.56 35.46 6.24
N LEU A 113 -20.70 34.45 6.38
CA LEU A 113 -21.08 33.03 6.44
C LEU A 113 -21.04 32.46 7.86
N SER A 114 -21.23 33.32 8.87
CA SER A 114 -21.10 32.94 10.29
C SER A 114 -21.94 31.70 10.64
N ALA A 115 -21.22 30.62 10.99
CA ALA A 115 -21.67 29.25 11.35
C ALA A 115 -20.88 28.15 10.62
N LEU A 116 -20.14 28.47 9.55
CA LEU A 116 -19.48 27.45 8.72
C LEU A 116 -18.04 27.09 9.16
N GLU A 117 -17.53 27.70 10.24
CA GLU A 117 -16.16 27.53 10.75
C GLU A 117 -15.75 26.08 10.99
N ALA A 118 -16.70 25.20 11.34
CA ALA A 118 -16.40 23.82 11.66
C ALA A 118 -16.34 22.88 10.44
N ILE A 119 -16.68 23.37 9.24
CA ILE A 119 -16.70 22.55 8.02
C ILE A 119 -15.28 22.37 7.51
N THR A 120 -14.82 21.12 7.48
CA THR A 120 -13.47 20.77 7.01
C THR A 120 -13.45 20.17 5.60
N GLN A 121 -14.56 19.58 5.14
CA GLN A 121 -14.71 18.95 3.82
C GLN A 121 -16.16 19.01 3.33
N THR A 122 -16.36 19.00 2.00
CA THR A 122 -17.67 18.87 1.35
C THR A 122 -17.53 18.22 -0.03
N GLU A 123 -18.60 17.67 -0.59
CA GLU A 123 -18.58 17.14 -1.96
C GLU A 123 -18.61 18.26 -3.01
N THR A 124 -19.41 19.30 -2.79
CA THR A 124 -19.57 20.42 -3.71
C THR A 124 -19.87 21.68 -2.92
N LEU A 125 -19.17 22.77 -3.24
CA LEU A 125 -19.37 24.09 -2.65
C LEU A 125 -19.81 25.07 -3.72
N LEU A 126 -21.05 25.58 -3.61
CA LEU A 126 -21.59 26.62 -4.47
C LEU A 126 -21.92 27.87 -3.65
N ILE A 127 -21.24 28.97 -3.93
CA ILE A 127 -21.50 30.29 -3.33
C ILE A 127 -21.84 31.24 -4.46
N SER A 128 -23.13 31.54 -4.65
CA SER A 128 -23.54 32.34 -5.80
C SER A 128 -24.64 33.34 -5.55
N SER A 129 -24.60 34.48 -6.24
CA SER A 129 -25.65 35.50 -6.18
C SER A 129 -25.92 35.98 -4.74
N ASN A 130 -24.87 36.19 -3.94
CA ASN A 130 -24.96 36.78 -2.61
C ASN A 130 -24.30 38.15 -2.64
N ASN A 131 -24.96 39.12 -3.28
CA ASN A 131 -24.32 40.36 -3.72
C ASN A 131 -23.66 41.19 -2.60
N ASN A 132 -24.16 41.14 -1.37
CA ASN A 132 -23.61 41.88 -0.23
C ASN A 132 -22.55 41.11 0.59
N LEU A 133 -22.19 39.89 0.17
CA LEU A 133 -21.19 39.06 0.83
C LEU A 133 -19.81 39.64 0.56
N THR A 134 -19.09 40.08 1.60
CA THR A 134 -17.80 40.76 1.44
C THR A 134 -16.59 39.83 1.52
N ASP A 135 -16.72 38.73 2.26
CA ASP A 135 -15.67 37.74 2.50
C ASP A 135 -16.31 36.37 2.79
N ILE A 136 -15.47 35.37 2.97
CA ILE A 136 -15.87 33.98 3.25
C ILE A 136 -15.00 33.38 4.37
N ASP A 137 -14.49 34.23 5.28
CA ASP A 137 -13.43 33.89 6.25
C ASP A 137 -13.78 32.69 7.15
N GLU A 138 -15.07 32.47 7.40
CA GLU A 138 -15.56 31.32 8.17
C GLU A 138 -15.39 29.97 7.47
N LEU A 139 -14.86 29.90 6.25
CA LEU A 139 -14.51 28.64 5.58
C LEU A 139 -13.05 28.22 5.80
N SER A 140 -12.26 28.95 6.60
CA SER A 140 -10.80 28.77 6.71
C SER A 140 -10.33 27.37 7.09
N ASN A 141 -11.18 26.55 7.72
CA ASN A 141 -10.89 25.15 8.04
C ASN A 141 -11.19 24.15 6.91
N LEU A 142 -11.79 24.59 5.80
CA LEU A 142 -12.12 23.77 4.65
C LEU A 142 -10.84 23.37 3.90
N THR A 143 -10.52 22.07 3.92
CA THR A 143 -9.29 21.53 3.32
C THR A 143 -9.51 20.85 1.97
N THR A 144 -10.72 20.37 1.69
CA THR A 144 -11.02 19.59 0.47
C THR A 144 -12.46 19.82 -0.02
N VAL A 145 -12.60 20.04 -1.32
CA VAL A 145 -13.88 19.96 -2.05
C VAL A 145 -13.80 18.80 -3.05
N THR A 146 -14.64 17.79 -2.86
CA THR A 146 -14.48 16.50 -3.58
C THR A 146 -14.75 16.59 -5.08
N TYR A 147 -15.70 17.43 -5.51
CA TYR A 147 -16.10 17.56 -6.91
C TYR A 147 -16.01 19.00 -7.40
N PHE A 148 -16.99 19.85 -7.06
CA PHE A 148 -17.16 21.17 -7.68
C PHE A 148 -17.03 22.30 -6.67
N LEU A 149 -16.21 23.30 -7.00
CA LEU A 149 -16.20 24.61 -6.34
C LEU A 149 -16.66 25.67 -7.34
N ASP A 150 -17.75 26.38 -7.07
CA ASP A 150 -18.23 27.50 -7.90
C ASP A 150 -18.52 28.72 -7.02
N ILE A 151 -17.71 29.77 -7.20
CA ILE A 151 -17.90 31.08 -6.57
C ILE A 151 -18.28 32.06 -7.66
N ASN A 152 -19.56 32.40 -7.74
CA ASN A 152 -20.14 33.08 -8.90
C ASN A 152 -21.08 34.23 -8.54
N GLN A 153 -20.91 35.43 -9.13
CA GLN A 153 -21.81 36.57 -8.92
C GLN A 153 -21.96 36.97 -7.44
N ASN A 154 -20.85 37.14 -6.72
CA ASN A 154 -20.84 37.79 -5.41
C ASN A 154 -20.15 39.15 -5.57
N ASP A 155 -20.91 40.16 -6.00
CA ASP A 155 -20.37 41.42 -6.51
C ASP A 155 -19.50 42.18 -5.50
N ASP A 156 -19.82 42.16 -4.21
CA ASP A 156 -19.07 42.85 -3.14
C ASP A 156 -17.95 41.98 -2.50
N LEU A 157 -17.73 40.75 -2.98
CA LEU A 157 -16.73 39.84 -2.44
C LEU A 157 -15.32 40.34 -2.78
N VAL A 158 -14.55 40.74 -1.75
CA VAL A 158 -13.20 41.33 -1.90
C VAL A 158 -12.07 40.36 -1.55
N SER A 159 -12.36 39.27 -0.83
CA SER A 159 -11.35 38.36 -0.26
C SER A 159 -11.76 36.89 -0.39
N LEU A 160 -10.76 36.02 -0.59
CA LEU A 160 -10.88 34.56 -0.54
C LEU A 160 -10.05 33.94 0.62
N GLU A 161 -9.59 34.73 1.60
CA GLU A 161 -8.77 34.27 2.74
C GLU A 161 -9.41 33.11 3.53
N GLY A 162 -10.74 33.05 3.54
CA GLY A 162 -11.49 31.91 4.03
C GLY A 162 -11.24 30.59 3.32
N LEU A 163 -10.49 30.53 2.22
CA LEU A 163 -10.08 29.27 1.57
C LEU A 163 -8.62 28.91 1.86
N SER A 164 -7.95 29.61 2.77
CA SER A 164 -6.52 29.42 3.06
C SER A 164 -6.14 27.99 3.47
N GLY A 165 -7.08 27.22 4.02
CA GLY A 165 -6.89 25.79 4.32
C GLY A 165 -7.04 24.83 3.12
N LEU A 166 -7.58 25.30 1.99
CA LEU A 166 -8.00 24.47 0.86
C LEU A 166 -6.79 23.96 0.08
N THR A 167 -6.66 22.63 -0.02
CA THR A 167 -5.53 21.99 -0.71
C THR A 167 -5.92 21.28 -2.01
N THR A 168 -7.18 20.85 -2.14
CA THR A 168 -7.65 20.04 -3.26
C THR A 168 -9.10 20.38 -3.65
N VAL A 169 -9.33 20.54 -4.96
CA VAL A 169 -10.67 20.56 -5.59
C VAL A 169 -10.73 19.46 -6.64
N GLY A 170 -11.63 18.49 -6.55
CA GLY A 170 -11.57 17.29 -7.39
C GLY A 170 -11.79 17.53 -8.88
N ASP A 171 -13.00 17.89 -9.31
CA ASP A 171 -13.35 17.91 -10.74
C ASP A 171 -13.19 19.28 -11.40
N LEU A 172 -13.65 20.36 -10.75
CA LEU A 172 -13.70 21.67 -11.39
C LEU A 172 -13.84 22.81 -10.37
N PHE A 173 -12.95 23.79 -10.50
CA PHE A 173 -13.02 25.07 -9.81
C PHE A 173 -13.42 26.19 -10.78
N LYS A 174 -14.52 26.87 -10.49
CA LYS A 174 -15.03 28.06 -11.16
C LYS A 174 -15.00 29.27 -10.23
N LEU A 175 -14.40 30.35 -10.69
CA LEU A 175 -14.42 31.66 -10.06
C LEU A 175 -14.85 32.70 -11.08
N ARG A 176 -16.09 33.18 -10.99
CA ARG A 176 -16.71 33.94 -12.08
C ARG A 176 -17.55 35.12 -11.62
N PHE A 177 -17.51 36.23 -12.36
CA PHE A 177 -18.37 37.40 -12.09
C PHE A 177 -18.28 37.94 -10.64
N ASN A 178 -17.12 37.90 -9.99
CA ASN A 178 -16.90 38.52 -8.67
C ASN A 178 -16.14 39.85 -8.88
N ASN A 179 -16.89 40.92 -9.07
CA ASN A 179 -16.36 42.16 -9.65
C ASN A 179 -15.48 43.00 -8.70
N ALA A 180 -15.52 42.75 -7.39
CA ALA A 180 -14.70 43.46 -6.40
C ALA A 180 -13.38 42.73 -6.05
N LEU A 181 -13.17 41.52 -6.56
CA LEU A 181 -12.02 40.68 -6.23
C LEU A 181 -10.76 41.11 -7.00
N THR A 182 -9.75 41.63 -6.29
CA THR A 182 -8.53 42.22 -6.89
C THR A 182 -7.35 41.24 -7.05
N ASN A 183 -7.29 40.23 -6.19
CA ASN A 183 -6.31 39.15 -6.17
C ASN A 183 -6.99 37.86 -5.66
N LEU A 184 -6.24 36.76 -5.59
CA LEU A 184 -6.73 35.45 -5.18
C LEU A 184 -6.15 34.98 -3.83
N SER A 185 -5.72 35.90 -2.98
CA SER A 185 -5.13 35.56 -1.68
C SER A 185 -6.08 34.69 -0.84
N GLY A 186 -5.52 33.69 -0.17
CA GLY A 186 -6.26 32.60 0.46
C GLY A 186 -6.29 31.30 -0.35
N LEU A 187 -5.65 31.22 -1.53
CA LEU A 187 -5.58 29.99 -2.34
C LEU A 187 -4.16 29.41 -2.47
N GLU A 188 -3.20 29.93 -1.71
CA GLU A 188 -1.77 29.61 -1.79
C GLU A 188 -1.46 28.12 -1.53
N ASN A 189 -2.31 27.44 -0.77
CA ASN A 189 -2.16 26.02 -0.42
C ASN A 189 -2.84 25.07 -1.43
N LEU A 190 -3.52 25.60 -2.45
CA LEU A 190 -4.25 24.79 -3.43
C LEU A 190 -3.27 24.12 -4.40
N ASN A 191 -3.05 22.83 -4.22
CA ASN A 191 -2.03 22.08 -4.96
C ASN A 191 -2.59 21.28 -6.15
N LYS A 192 -3.88 20.93 -6.09
CA LYS A 192 -4.54 20.06 -7.07
C LYS A 192 -5.95 20.56 -7.39
N VAL A 193 -6.26 20.67 -8.69
CA VAL A 193 -7.63 20.90 -9.17
C VAL A 193 -7.99 19.90 -10.27
N GLY A 194 -9.25 19.70 -10.59
CA GLY A 194 -9.60 18.92 -11.78
C GLY A 194 -9.51 19.72 -13.08
N SER A 195 -10.02 20.95 -13.03
CA SER A 195 -10.01 21.94 -14.10
C SER A 195 -10.23 23.32 -13.48
N LEU A 196 -9.73 24.38 -14.13
CA LEU A 196 -9.76 25.74 -13.61
C LEU A 196 -10.45 26.69 -14.58
N VAL A 197 -11.44 27.42 -14.08
CA VAL A 197 -12.20 28.42 -14.84
C VAL A 197 -12.21 29.75 -14.09
N ILE A 198 -11.52 30.75 -14.63
CA ILE A 198 -11.50 32.13 -14.12
C ILE A 198 -12.13 33.04 -15.18
N GLU A 199 -13.35 33.51 -14.93
CA GLU A 199 -14.15 34.21 -15.94
C GLU A 199 -14.78 35.52 -15.43
N ASN A 200 -14.59 36.62 -16.16
CA ASN A 200 -15.27 37.90 -15.90
C ASN A 200 -15.08 38.45 -14.47
N ASN A 201 -13.88 38.38 -13.90
CA ASN A 201 -13.53 39.07 -12.65
C ASN A 201 -12.82 40.38 -13.00
N ALA A 202 -13.60 41.44 -13.20
CA ALA A 202 -13.16 42.65 -13.93
C ALA A 202 -11.94 43.37 -13.33
N VAL A 203 -11.72 43.29 -12.01
CA VAL A 203 -10.62 43.99 -11.32
C VAL A 203 -9.47 43.08 -10.89
N LEU A 204 -9.53 41.79 -11.23
CA LEU A 204 -8.49 40.82 -10.92
C LEU A 204 -7.20 41.14 -11.69
N THR A 205 -6.06 41.22 -11.01
CA THR A 205 -4.78 41.69 -11.60
C THR A 205 -3.74 40.60 -11.83
N ASN A 206 -3.72 39.54 -11.03
CA ASN A 206 -2.75 38.44 -11.11
C ASN A 206 -3.37 37.11 -10.62
N LEU A 207 -2.60 36.02 -10.75
CA LEU A 207 -2.96 34.67 -10.30
C LEU A 207 -1.94 34.09 -9.31
N ASP A 208 -1.18 34.93 -8.59
CA ASP A 208 0.01 34.52 -7.84
C ASP A 208 -0.29 33.51 -6.71
N ALA A 209 -1.53 33.53 -6.19
CA ALA A 209 -1.99 32.56 -5.21
C ALA A 209 -2.04 31.12 -5.75
N PHE A 210 -1.97 30.90 -7.06
CA PHE A 210 -1.87 29.54 -7.62
C PHE A 210 -0.45 28.99 -7.71
N SER A 211 0.54 29.65 -7.09
CA SER A 211 1.94 29.17 -7.11
C SER A 211 2.14 27.77 -6.51
N GLY A 212 1.23 27.27 -5.65
CA GLY A 212 1.21 25.89 -5.17
C GLY A 212 0.62 24.86 -6.15
N LEU A 213 -0.09 25.31 -7.20
CA LEU A 213 -0.84 24.46 -8.12
C LEU A 213 0.09 23.73 -9.10
N THR A 214 0.19 22.40 -8.98
CA THR A 214 1.17 21.61 -9.75
C THR A 214 0.57 20.75 -10.85
N GLN A 215 -0.69 20.35 -10.73
CA GLN A 215 -1.31 19.40 -11.65
C GLN A 215 -2.84 19.48 -11.67
N PHE A 216 -3.43 19.19 -12.84
CA PHE A 216 -4.85 18.89 -12.96
C PHE A 216 -5.13 17.38 -12.88
N THR A 217 -6.27 17.03 -12.30
CA THR A 217 -6.68 15.64 -12.03
C THR A 217 -8.02 15.24 -12.67
N GLY A 218 -8.67 16.17 -13.39
CA GLY A 218 -10.04 16.01 -13.86
C GLY A 218 -10.18 15.06 -15.05
N ALA A 219 -11.34 14.43 -15.19
CA ALA A 219 -11.62 13.48 -16.28
C ALA A 219 -11.69 14.16 -17.67
N MET A 220 -11.60 13.34 -18.73
CA MET A 220 -11.81 13.77 -20.13
C MET A 220 -13.15 14.54 -20.28
N ASN A 221 -13.15 15.64 -21.05
CA ASN A 221 -14.27 16.58 -21.31
C ASN A 221 -14.48 17.73 -20.30
N GLN A 222 -13.58 17.94 -19.34
CA GLN A 222 -13.54 19.18 -18.56
C GLN A 222 -12.92 20.34 -19.38
N PRO A 223 -13.19 21.62 -19.05
CA PRO A 223 -12.73 22.76 -19.87
C PRO A 223 -11.21 22.92 -19.90
N GLY A 224 -10.46 22.27 -19.01
CA GLY A 224 -9.02 22.44 -18.87
C GLY A 224 -8.71 23.72 -18.11
N LEU A 225 -7.89 24.59 -18.70
CA LEU A 225 -7.56 25.91 -18.19
C LEU A 225 -8.33 26.96 -19.01
N LEU A 226 -9.32 27.61 -18.40
CA LEU A 226 -10.11 28.67 -19.04
C LEU A 226 -9.94 29.98 -18.27
N ILE A 227 -9.33 30.97 -18.91
CA ILE A 227 -9.13 32.32 -18.35
C ILE A 227 -9.70 33.32 -19.35
N THR A 228 -10.87 33.88 -19.04
CA THR A 228 -11.56 34.77 -19.98
C THR A 228 -12.18 36.02 -19.37
N GLY A 229 -12.12 37.15 -20.07
CA GLY A 229 -12.82 38.37 -19.68
C GLY A 229 -12.31 39.03 -18.39
N ASN A 230 -11.08 38.73 -17.95
CA ASN A 230 -10.44 39.38 -16.80
C ASN A 230 -9.61 40.57 -17.32
N SER A 231 -10.27 41.72 -17.50
CA SER A 231 -9.73 42.84 -18.28
C SER A 231 -8.48 43.51 -17.71
N LEU A 232 -8.23 43.40 -16.39
CA LEU A 232 -7.03 43.92 -15.71
C LEU A 232 -5.96 42.87 -15.38
N LEU A 233 -6.18 41.60 -15.77
CA LEU A 233 -5.23 40.52 -15.54
C LEU A 233 -4.01 40.71 -16.45
N ASN A 234 -2.83 40.94 -15.85
CA ASN A 234 -1.61 41.28 -16.58
C ASN A 234 -0.53 40.19 -16.56
N SER A 235 -0.65 39.17 -15.70
CA SER A 235 0.33 38.08 -15.60
C SER A 235 -0.34 36.72 -15.32
N LEU A 236 0.27 35.65 -15.85
CA LEU A 236 -0.07 34.25 -15.57
C LEU A 236 1.00 33.52 -14.75
N THR A 237 2.06 34.21 -14.30
CA THR A 237 3.24 33.62 -13.63
C THR A 237 2.93 32.78 -12.39
N GLY A 238 1.81 33.05 -11.72
CA GLY A 238 1.30 32.21 -10.64
C GLY A 238 1.02 30.75 -11.04
N LEU A 239 0.92 30.44 -12.33
CA LEU A 239 0.73 29.08 -12.84
C LEU A 239 2.04 28.37 -13.23
N SER A 240 3.21 28.99 -13.02
CA SER A 240 4.50 28.47 -13.48
C SER A 240 4.85 27.06 -12.98
N ASN A 241 4.30 26.62 -11.85
CA ASN A 241 4.51 25.27 -11.32
C ASN A 241 3.55 24.21 -11.89
N LEU A 242 2.58 24.60 -12.74
CA LEU A 242 1.61 23.69 -13.33
C LEU A 242 2.26 22.86 -14.46
N THR A 243 2.25 21.54 -14.30
CA THR A 243 2.93 20.61 -15.22
C THR A 243 2.00 19.83 -16.15
N THR A 244 0.71 19.74 -15.84
CA THR A 244 -0.26 18.95 -16.62
C THR A 244 -1.67 19.47 -16.48
N ILE A 245 -2.44 19.45 -17.58
CA ILE A 245 -3.87 19.80 -17.62
C ILE A 245 -4.79 18.64 -18.01
N HIS A 246 -4.29 17.39 -18.00
CA HIS A 246 -5.04 16.14 -18.18
C HIS A 246 -6.02 16.10 -19.38
N ASN A 247 -5.51 16.26 -20.61
CA ASN A 247 -6.30 16.34 -21.86
C ASN A 247 -7.29 17.51 -21.91
N GLY A 248 -7.03 18.58 -21.14
CA GLY A 248 -7.81 19.81 -21.14
C GLY A 248 -7.40 20.79 -22.25
N ASN A 249 -8.26 21.77 -22.54
CA ASN A 249 -7.91 22.87 -23.43
C ASN A 249 -7.23 24.00 -22.65
N ILE A 250 -6.36 24.76 -23.31
CA ILE A 250 -5.93 26.09 -22.86
C ILE A 250 -6.78 27.11 -23.61
N ASN A 251 -7.63 27.84 -22.90
CA ASN A 251 -8.47 28.89 -23.46
C ASN A 251 -8.23 30.21 -22.75
N ILE A 252 -7.54 31.12 -23.45
CA ILE A 252 -7.19 32.45 -22.96
C ILE A 252 -7.79 33.47 -23.90
N SER A 253 -8.84 34.15 -23.44
CA SER A 253 -9.55 35.08 -24.31
C SER A 253 -10.03 36.35 -23.61
N SER A 254 -10.14 37.45 -24.35
CA SER A 254 -10.68 38.73 -23.81
C SER A 254 -9.97 39.25 -22.54
N ASN A 255 -8.67 38.96 -22.36
CA ASN A 255 -7.86 39.52 -21.28
C ASN A 255 -7.05 40.70 -21.84
N SER A 256 -7.61 41.91 -21.78
CA SER A 256 -7.15 43.04 -22.61
C SER A 256 -5.73 43.53 -22.34
N VAL A 257 -5.23 43.40 -21.10
CA VAL A 257 -3.90 43.90 -20.71
C VAL A 257 -2.82 42.82 -20.62
N LEU A 258 -3.18 41.55 -20.76
CA LEU A 258 -2.23 40.43 -20.71
C LEU A 258 -1.29 40.51 -21.92
N SER A 259 0.03 40.55 -21.68
CA SER A 259 1.05 40.72 -22.73
C SER A 259 1.82 39.46 -23.10
N SER A 260 1.88 38.48 -22.19
CA SER A 260 2.66 37.25 -22.33
C SER A 260 1.89 36.03 -21.80
N LEU A 261 2.21 34.85 -22.32
CA LEU A 261 1.78 33.54 -21.81
C LEU A 261 2.78 32.92 -20.82
N GLU A 262 3.82 33.66 -20.43
CA GLU A 262 4.77 33.27 -19.38
C GLU A 262 4.05 32.81 -18.11
N GLY A 263 4.48 31.67 -17.58
CA GLY A 263 3.81 30.93 -16.52
C GLY A 263 3.06 29.68 -17.00
N LEU A 264 2.98 29.44 -18.31
CA LEU A 264 2.43 28.20 -18.89
C LEU A 264 3.52 27.27 -19.46
N ASP A 265 4.78 27.66 -19.35
CA ASP A 265 5.94 27.06 -20.00
C ASP A 265 6.11 25.57 -19.67
N ASN A 266 5.79 25.19 -18.43
CA ASN A 266 6.06 23.86 -17.87
C ASN A 266 4.94 22.83 -18.11
N ILE A 267 3.85 23.21 -18.79
CA ILE A 267 2.74 22.29 -19.07
C ILE A 267 3.17 21.28 -20.13
N ASN A 268 3.11 19.99 -19.80
CA ASN A 268 3.35 18.91 -20.75
C ASN A 268 2.41 19.05 -21.97
N PRO A 269 2.93 19.22 -23.20
CA PRO A 269 2.14 19.38 -24.41
C PRO A 269 1.18 18.24 -24.69
N ASN A 270 1.54 17.01 -24.30
CA ASN A 270 0.70 15.84 -24.46
C ASN A 270 -0.53 15.85 -23.55
N SER A 271 -0.54 16.71 -22.53
CA SER A 271 -1.70 16.91 -21.67
C SER A 271 -2.69 17.94 -22.23
N ILE A 272 -2.36 18.62 -23.34
CA ILE A 272 -3.17 19.66 -23.97
C ILE A 272 -3.99 19.04 -25.10
N SER A 273 -5.30 19.32 -25.15
CA SER A 273 -6.17 18.88 -26.25
C SER A 273 -6.45 19.96 -27.30
N GLY A 274 -6.26 21.24 -26.94
CA GLY A 274 -6.48 22.37 -27.84
C GLY A 274 -6.04 23.69 -27.21
N VAL A 275 -5.58 24.61 -28.06
CA VAL A 275 -5.16 25.97 -27.65
C VAL A 275 -6.05 27.02 -28.33
N TYR A 276 -6.66 27.90 -27.54
CA TYR A 276 -7.56 28.95 -28.02
C TYR A 276 -7.08 30.29 -27.45
N LEU A 277 -6.51 31.14 -28.30
CA LEU A 277 -5.97 32.45 -27.93
C LEU A 277 -6.71 33.53 -28.71
N LEU A 278 -7.71 34.15 -28.09
CA LEU A 278 -8.68 34.99 -28.80
C LEU A 278 -8.86 36.37 -28.16
N SER A 279 -8.83 37.43 -28.96
CA SER A 279 -9.28 38.78 -28.55
C SER A 279 -8.55 39.36 -27.32
N SER A 280 -7.29 38.99 -27.07
CA SER A 280 -6.45 39.54 -25.99
C SER A 280 -5.49 40.58 -26.57
N GLN A 281 -5.92 41.85 -26.57
CA GLN A 281 -5.33 42.90 -27.41
C GLN A 281 -3.86 43.26 -27.14
N SER A 282 -3.35 43.00 -25.94
CA SER A 282 -1.95 43.29 -25.58
C SER A 282 -1.03 42.08 -25.73
N LEU A 283 -1.59 40.90 -26.02
CA LEU A 283 -0.87 39.63 -26.00
C LEU A 283 0.05 39.52 -27.21
N SER A 284 1.36 39.66 -27.00
CA SER A 284 2.41 39.66 -28.05
C SER A 284 3.43 38.53 -27.90
N THR A 285 3.51 37.89 -26.72
CA THR A 285 4.44 36.77 -26.47
C THR A 285 3.65 35.49 -26.19
N CYS A 286 3.55 34.61 -27.18
CA CYS A 286 2.79 33.34 -27.07
C CYS A 286 3.61 32.10 -27.38
N SER A 287 4.86 32.28 -27.81
CA SER A 287 5.79 31.19 -28.15
C SER A 287 6.48 30.66 -26.89
N VAL A 288 5.68 30.21 -25.93
CA VAL A 288 6.16 29.50 -24.73
C VAL A 288 6.37 28.01 -25.06
N PRO A 289 7.33 27.30 -24.42
CA PRO A 289 7.70 25.94 -24.80
C PRO A 289 6.52 24.97 -24.92
N SER A 290 5.62 24.96 -23.94
CA SER A 290 4.43 24.10 -23.94
C SER A 290 3.50 24.30 -25.14
N ILE A 291 3.34 25.54 -25.61
CA ILE A 291 2.46 25.88 -26.73
C ILE A 291 3.18 25.64 -28.07
N CYS A 292 4.47 25.95 -28.14
CA CYS A 292 5.29 25.68 -29.32
C CYS A 292 5.33 24.19 -29.63
N GLU A 293 5.71 23.36 -28.64
CA GLU A 293 5.79 21.92 -28.81
C GLU A 293 4.41 21.30 -29.09
N PHE A 294 3.33 21.82 -28.49
CA PHE A 294 1.97 21.38 -28.82
C PHE A 294 1.61 21.64 -30.29
N ILE A 295 1.90 22.83 -30.81
CA ILE A 295 1.60 23.20 -32.21
C ILE A 295 2.50 22.41 -33.18
N ASP A 296 3.78 22.23 -32.86
CA ASP A 296 4.74 21.47 -33.68
C ASP A 296 4.37 19.99 -33.77
N ASN A 297 3.79 19.43 -32.69
CA ASN A 297 3.21 18.09 -32.67
C ASN A 297 1.88 17.97 -33.44
N GLY A 298 1.45 19.02 -34.15
CA GLY A 298 0.22 19.04 -34.94
C GLY A 298 -1.04 19.32 -34.12
N GLY A 299 -0.89 19.85 -32.91
CA GLY A 299 -1.98 20.25 -32.03
C GLY A 299 -2.91 21.30 -32.65
N MET A 300 -4.19 21.25 -32.28
CA MET A 300 -5.18 22.21 -32.77
C MET A 300 -5.07 23.54 -32.01
N ALA A 301 -4.58 24.58 -32.68
CA ALA A 301 -4.55 25.95 -32.15
C ALA A 301 -5.42 26.91 -32.97
N ILE A 302 -6.28 27.68 -32.30
CA ILE A 302 -7.07 28.77 -32.89
C ILE A 302 -6.61 30.08 -32.27
N VAL A 303 -6.05 30.95 -33.11
CA VAL A 303 -5.42 32.19 -32.69
C VAL A 303 -5.94 33.33 -33.55
N SER A 304 -6.54 34.35 -32.93
CA SER A 304 -7.05 35.51 -33.65
C SER A 304 -7.25 36.72 -32.74
N GLU A 305 -7.21 37.92 -33.31
CA GLU A 305 -7.52 39.19 -32.61
C GLU A 305 -6.60 39.53 -31.42
N ASN A 306 -5.33 39.08 -31.44
CA ASN A 306 -4.29 39.46 -30.47
C ASN A 306 -3.24 40.43 -31.08
N ALA A 307 -2.19 40.79 -30.33
CA ALA A 307 -1.10 41.64 -30.81
C ALA A 307 -0.07 40.87 -31.67
N VAL A 308 0.82 41.61 -32.36
CA VAL A 308 1.91 41.06 -33.19
C VAL A 308 2.80 40.16 -32.36
N GLY A 309 3.11 38.96 -32.88
CA GLY A 309 3.76 37.86 -32.16
C GLY A 309 2.76 36.77 -31.74
N CYS A 310 1.46 37.08 -31.71
CA CYS A 310 0.38 36.17 -31.33
C CYS A 310 -0.87 36.29 -32.22
N ARG A 311 -0.79 36.85 -33.44
CA ARG A 311 -2.00 37.14 -34.24
C ARG A 311 -2.56 35.93 -34.98
N SER A 312 -1.71 34.92 -35.19
CA SER A 312 -2.05 33.69 -35.89
C SER A 312 -1.13 32.57 -35.43
N THR A 313 -1.51 31.32 -35.69
CA THR A 313 -0.65 30.16 -35.45
C THR A 313 0.68 30.26 -36.20
N GLY A 314 0.67 30.83 -37.43
CA GLY A 314 1.90 31.03 -38.21
C GLY A 314 2.87 32.05 -37.62
N GLU A 315 2.39 33.07 -36.89
CA GLU A 315 3.28 33.96 -36.12
C GLU A 315 3.88 33.18 -34.95
N ILE A 316 3.07 32.43 -34.19
CA ILE A 316 3.57 31.61 -33.08
C ILE A 316 4.66 30.64 -33.57
N THR A 317 4.40 29.85 -34.61
CA THR A 317 5.38 28.90 -35.18
C THR A 317 6.64 29.58 -35.72
N ALA A 318 6.53 30.79 -36.31
CA ALA A 318 7.70 31.53 -36.79
C ALA A 318 8.63 32.00 -35.65
N PHE A 319 8.08 32.15 -34.44
CA PHE A 319 8.83 32.46 -33.23
C PHE A 319 9.08 31.23 -32.34
N CYS A 320 8.51 30.06 -32.67
CA CYS A 320 8.80 28.76 -32.03
C CYS A 320 10.02 28.05 -32.63
N GLY A 321 10.56 28.57 -33.74
CA GLY A 321 11.77 28.05 -34.36
C GLY A 321 13.02 28.60 -33.69
N GLU A 322 13.71 27.72 -32.97
CA GLU A 322 15.12 27.90 -32.65
C GLU A 322 15.94 28.00 -33.95
N PRO A 323 16.85 28.98 -34.09
CA PRO A 323 18.01 28.85 -34.98
C PRO A 323 18.82 27.65 -34.47
N THR A 324 18.43 26.47 -34.92
CA THR A 324 18.70 25.18 -34.24
C THR A 324 20.10 24.65 -34.48
N GLU A 325 20.86 25.24 -35.40
CA GLU A 325 22.26 24.90 -35.56
C GLU A 325 23.06 26.18 -35.70
N CYS A 326 24.14 26.25 -34.91
CA CYS A 326 25.21 27.19 -35.13
C CYS A 326 25.64 27.16 -36.61
N PRO A 327 26.07 28.29 -37.18
CA PRO A 327 26.47 28.31 -38.58
C PRO A 327 27.57 27.29 -38.88
N ALA A 328 27.43 26.56 -39.98
CA ALA A 328 28.39 25.54 -40.37
C ALA A 328 29.68 26.16 -40.94
N GLY A 329 30.83 25.61 -40.53
CA GLY A 329 32.17 26.02 -40.98
C GLY A 329 32.85 27.04 -40.05
N ASP A 330 33.95 27.61 -40.52
CA ASP A 330 34.76 28.54 -39.75
C ASP A 330 34.04 29.89 -39.57
N ILE A 331 34.12 30.45 -38.37
CA ILE A 331 33.54 31.74 -38.01
C ILE A 331 34.68 32.70 -37.70
N THR A 332 34.57 33.93 -38.20
CA THR A 332 35.53 35.00 -37.91
C THR A 332 34.79 36.26 -37.48
N PHE A 333 35.07 36.72 -36.27
CA PHE A 333 34.62 38.00 -35.74
C PHE A 333 35.76 39.00 -35.83
N ASN A 334 35.53 40.13 -36.51
CA ASN A 334 36.51 41.20 -36.63
C ASN A 334 36.10 42.46 -35.84
N THR A 335 34.82 42.60 -35.51
CA THR A 335 34.26 43.77 -34.83
C THR A 335 33.23 43.38 -33.78
N GLN A 336 32.98 44.25 -32.80
CA GLN A 336 31.95 44.05 -31.76
C GLN A 336 30.55 43.87 -32.35
N THR A 337 30.23 44.59 -33.45
CA THR A 337 28.94 44.48 -34.13
C THR A 337 28.72 43.08 -34.72
N ASP A 338 29.77 42.39 -35.17
CA ASP A 338 29.64 41.03 -35.70
C ASP A 338 29.17 40.04 -34.60
N LEU A 339 29.66 40.23 -33.38
CA LEU A 339 29.29 39.43 -32.20
C LEU A 339 27.83 39.68 -31.76
N GLU A 340 27.42 40.95 -31.71
CA GLU A 340 26.04 41.34 -31.33
C GLU A 340 24.99 40.80 -32.33
N ILE A 341 25.30 40.84 -33.63
CA ILE A 341 24.44 40.28 -34.66
C ILE A 341 24.35 38.76 -34.53
N PHE A 342 25.47 38.09 -34.24
CA PHE A 342 25.51 36.65 -34.05
C PHE A 342 24.60 36.19 -32.90
N GLN A 343 24.69 36.81 -31.72
CA GLN A 343 23.84 36.49 -30.57
C GLN A 343 22.35 36.72 -30.85
N SER A 344 22.00 37.79 -31.58
CA SER A 344 20.62 38.07 -31.96
C SER A 344 20.03 37.04 -32.93
N ILE A 345 20.86 36.43 -33.77
CA ILE A 345 20.41 35.49 -34.81
C ILE A 345 20.52 34.03 -34.34
N TYR A 346 21.44 33.71 -33.44
CA TYR A 346 21.68 32.37 -32.91
C TYR A 346 21.74 32.40 -31.37
N PRO A 347 20.66 32.81 -30.68
CA PRO A 347 20.68 32.99 -29.23
C PRO A 347 20.96 31.68 -28.48
N ASN A 348 20.65 30.53 -29.07
CA ASN A 348 20.85 29.20 -28.49
C ASN A 348 21.96 28.39 -29.16
N CYS A 349 22.87 29.06 -29.89
CA CYS A 349 24.02 28.37 -30.45
C CYS A 349 24.99 27.94 -29.35
N THR A 350 25.24 26.64 -29.24
CA THR A 350 26.18 26.04 -28.28
C THR A 350 27.41 25.39 -28.91
N VAL A 351 27.36 24.93 -30.17
CA VAL A 351 28.47 24.20 -30.82
C VAL A 351 28.93 24.85 -32.12
N ILE A 352 30.16 25.37 -32.18
CA ILE A 352 30.76 25.83 -33.45
C ILE A 352 31.37 24.65 -34.21
N HIS A 353 30.95 24.42 -35.45
CA HIS A 353 31.36 23.24 -36.24
C HIS A 353 32.71 23.37 -36.97
N GLY A 354 33.36 24.54 -36.90
CA GLY A 354 34.68 24.81 -37.49
C GLY A 354 35.54 25.66 -36.56
N ASP A 355 36.49 26.40 -37.12
CA ASP A 355 37.37 27.28 -36.33
C ASP A 355 36.61 28.52 -35.84
N LEU A 356 36.79 28.88 -34.57
CA LEU A 356 36.30 30.13 -34.00
C LEU A 356 37.45 31.15 -33.91
N ASN A 357 37.43 32.14 -34.80
CA ASN A 357 38.47 33.18 -34.91
C ASN A 357 37.96 34.53 -34.40
N ILE A 358 38.59 35.06 -33.36
CA ILE A 358 38.28 36.36 -32.75
C ILE A 358 39.49 37.27 -32.95
N VAL A 359 39.40 38.19 -33.93
CA VAL A 359 40.54 39.00 -34.39
C VAL A 359 40.16 40.49 -34.52
N GLY A 360 40.45 41.28 -33.47
CA GLY A 360 39.99 42.67 -33.34
C GLY A 360 40.97 43.78 -33.80
N TRP A 361 42.10 43.42 -34.44
CA TRP A 361 43.11 44.35 -34.99
C TRP A 361 43.49 45.54 -34.07
N TYR A 362 43.49 45.31 -32.75
CA TYR A 362 43.78 46.28 -31.67
C TYR A 362 42.78 47.45 -31.47
N SER A 363 41.56 47.42 -32.01
CA SER A 363 40.56 48.47 -31.70
C SER A 363 39.09 48.07 -31.68
N ASP A 364 38.71 46.89 -32.16
CA ASP A 364 37.32 46.68 -32.60
C ASP A 364 36.51 45.65 -31.79
N ILE A 365 37.11 44.85 -30.91
CA ILE A 365 36.41 43.89 -30.03
C ILE A 365 36.79 44.15 -28.56
N GLU A 366 35.81 44.54 -27.75
CA GLU A 366 35.98 44.90 -26.33
C GLU A 366 35.31 43.89 -25.38
N SER A 367 34.33 43.12 -25.83
CA SER A 367 33.59 42.13 -25.02
C SER A 367 33.19 40.88 -25.80
N LEU A 368 33.33 39.71 -25.16
CA LEU A 368 32.89 38.41 -25.68
C LEU A 368 31.55 37.94 -25.10
N THR A 369 30.88 38.74 -24.26
CA THR A 369 29.57 38.38 -23.68
C THR A 369 28.53 37.88 -24.69
N PRO A 370 28.51 38.31 -25.97
CA PRO A 370 27.58 37.73 -26.94
C PRO A 370 27.80 36.24 -27.27
N LEU A 371 28.90 35.64 -26.82
CA LEU A 371 29.24 34.22 -27.01
C LEU A 371 28.94 33.35 -25.77
N GLU A 372 28.26 33.89 -24.76
CA GLU A 372 28.08 33.24 -23.43
C GLU A 372 27.45 31.84 -23.47
N ASN A 373 26.72 31.50 -24.54
CA ASN A 373 26.06 30.22 -24.71
C ASN A 373 26.92 29.17 -25.45
N ILE A 374 28.12 29.51 -25.91
CA ILE A 374 28.99 28.58 -26.64
C ILE A 374 29.60 27.56 -25.67
N GLU A 375 29.26 26.29 -25.85
CA GLU A 375 29.71 25.14 -25.06
C GLU A 375 30.83 24.34 -25.74
N SER A 376 30.89 24.29 -27.08
CA SER A 376 31.90 23.52 -27.81
C SER A 376 32.38 24.20 -29.09
N VAL A 377 33.66 24.02 -29.43
CA VAL A 377 34.27 24.40 -30.71
C VAL A 377 34.91 23.16 -31.35
N LEU A 378 34.42 22.71 -32.50
CA LEU A 378 34.90 21.50 -33.17
C LEU A 378 36.17 21.72 -34.02
N GLY A 379 36.65 22.95 -34.12
CA GLY A 379 37.94 23.33 -34.71
C GLY A 379 38.86 24.05 -33.71
N ASP A 380 39.71 24.93 -34.21
CA ASP A 380 40.59 25.76 -33.39
C ASP A 380 39.83 26.92 -32.73
N LEU A 381 40.18 27.24 -31.48
CA LEU A 381 39.79 28.50 -30.84
C LEU A 381 40.97 29.49 -30.92
N ASN A 382 40.83 30.51 -31.76
CA ASN A 382 41.87 31.51 -32.02
C ASN A 382 41.47 32.89 -31.52
N ILE A 383 42.07 33.35 -30.42
CA ILE A 383 41.89 34.70 -29.86
C ILE A 383 43.17 35.50 -30.06
N ASN A 384 43.16 36.46 -30.99
CA ASN A 384 44.38 37.12 -31.43
C ASN A 384 44.21 38.63 -31.71
N MET A 385 45.21 39.44 -31.34
CA MET A 385 45.28 40.88 -31.63
C MET A 385 44.07 41.69 -31.12
N ASN A 386 43.54 41.37 -29.94
CA ASN A 386 42.42 42.09 -29.33
C ASN A 386 42.85 43.06 -28.22
N VAL A 387 41.92 43.96 -27.83
CA VAL A 387 42.04 44.85 -26.67
C VAL A 387 41.30 44.31 -25.42
N LEU A 388 40.91 43.03 -25.46
CA LEU A 388 40.22 42.34 -24.38
C LEU A 388 41.02 42.37 -23.08
N THR A 389 40.35 42.59 -21.95
CA THR A 389 40.95 42.54 -20.61
C THR A 389 40.69 41.21 -19.89
N ASN A 390 39.64 40.49 -20.29
CA ASN A 390 39.28 39.14 -19.85
C ASN A 390 38.60 38.38 -21.02
N LEU A 391 38.21 37.12 -20.78
CA LEU A 391 37.46 36.30 -21.74
C LEU A 391 36.01 36.03 -21.31
N GLU A 392 35.42 36.92 -20.50
CA GLU A 392 34.02 36.78 -20.06
C GLU A 392 33.09 36.71 -21.27
N GLY A 393 32.21 35.71 -21.26
CA GLY A 393 31.44 35.28 -22.43
C GLY A 393 31.90 33.95 -23.02
N LEU A 394 32.98 33.33 -22.53
CA LEU A 394 33.33 31.93 -22.85
C LEU A 394 33.14 30.96 -21.66
N ASN A 395 32.41 31.40 -20.63
CA ASN A 395 32.20 30.70 -19.36
C ASN A 395 31.53 29.31 -19.49
N SER A 396 30.79 29.09 -20.58
CA SER A 396 30.08 27.83 -20.84
C SER A 396 30.89 26.84 -21.65
N LEU A 397 32.07 27.22 -22.15
CA LEU A 397 32.88 26.40 -23.06
C LEU A 397 33.47 25.20 -22.32
N THR A 398 33.06 23.98 -22.69
CA THR A 398 33.49 22.69 -22.11
C THR A 398 34.39 21.88 -23.03
N GLN A 399 34.34 22.08 -24.35
CA GLN A 399 35.10 21.27 -25.30
C GLN A 399 35.70 22.08 -26.47
N ILE A 400 36.94 21.75 -26.83
CA ILE A 400 37.58 22.17 -28.08
C ILE A 400 38.08 20.91 -28.81
N ALA A 401 37.94 20.82 -30.13
CA ALA A 401 38.45 19.69 -30.92
C ALA A 401 39.63 20.06 -31.85
N GLY A 402 40.24 21.22 -31.59
CA GLY A 402 41.49 21.72 -32.19
C GLY A 402 42.38 22.41 -31.16
N ASP A 403 43.29 23.26 -31.63
CA ASP A 403 44.21 24.00 -30.76
C ASP A 403 43.49 25.14 -30.01
N LEU A 404 43.85 25.34 -28.74
CA LEU A 404 43.50 26.54 -27.98
C LEU A 404 44.63 27.57 -28.13
N LYS A 405 44.39 28.65 -28.87
CA LYS A 405 45.38 29.69 -29.18
C LYS A 405 44.96 31.05 -28.63
N ILE A 406 45.68 31.54 -27.62
CA ILE A 406 45.51 32.90 -27.06
C ILE A 406 46.82 33.65 -27.27
N ILE A 407 46.87 34.51 -28.29
CA ILE A 407 48.12 35.08 -28.81
C ILE A 407 47.99 36.61 -28.95
N ASP A 408 49.01 37.36 -28.53
CA ASP A 408 49.14 38.80 -28.77
C ASP A 408 47.90 39.63 -28.38
N ASN A 409 47.35 39.36 -27.18
CA ASN A 409 46.31 40.17 -26.56
C ASN A 409 46.93 40.94 -25.38
N PRO A 410 47.59 42.09 -25.62
CA PRO A 410 48.48 42.74 -24.66
C PRO A 410 47.76 43.29 -23.41
N MET A 411 46.44 43.48 -23.47
CA MET A 411 45.63 43.99 -22.35
C MET A 411 44.97 42.88 -21.52
N LEU A 412 45.09 41.61 -21.93
CA LEU A 412 44.41 40.49 -21.30
C LEU A 412 45.04 40.16 -19.95
N THR A 413 44.26 40.24 -18.87
CA THR A 413 44.73 40.03 -17.49
C THR A 413 44.31 38.69 -16.89
N SER A 414 43.23 38.08 -17.39
CA SER A 414 42.68 36.80 -16.89
C SER A 414 42.04 35.97 -18.01
N ILE A 415 42.12 34.65 -17.89
CA ILE A 415 41.45 33.64 -18.73
C ILE A 415 40.50 32.75 -17.92
N GLU A 416 40.12 33.15 -16.70
CA GLU A 416 39.30 32.36 -15.76
C GLU A 416 37.93 31.94 -16.32
N ALA A 417 37.43 32.68 -17.31
CA ALA A 417 36.23 32.31 -18.05
C ALA A 417 36.34 30.95 -18.76
N LEU A 418 37.54 30.38 -18.93
CA LEU A 418 37.70 29.03 -19.49
C LEU A 418 37.55 27.91 -18.46
N SER A 419 37.23 28.21 -17.20
CA SER A 419 37.18 27.22 -16.10
C SER A 419 36.26 26.02 -16.34
N SER A 420 35.27 26.11 -17.23
CA SER A 420 34.40 24.99 -17.59
C SER A 420 35.01 24.04 -18.63
N LEU A 421 36.17 24.37 -19.22
CA LEU A 421 36.79 23.61 -20.31
C LEU A 421 37.37 22.28 -19.80
N GLU A 422 36.84 21.17 -20.31
CA GLU A 422 37.16 19.80 -19.90
C GLU A 422 38.08 19.06 -20.89
N SER A 423 38.11 19.40 -22.18
CA SER A 423 38.91 18.66 -23.17
C SER A 423 39.30 19.48 -24.40
N ILE A 424 40.51 19.24 -24.91
CA ILE A 424 40.99 19.77 -26.22
C ILE A 424 41.31 18.67 -27.26
N ASN A 425 40.94 17.41 -26.98
CA ASN A 425 41.01 16.27 -27.91
C ASN A 425 42.38 16.00 -28.59
N ASN A 426 43.46 15.92 -27.83
CA ASN A 426 44.85 15.64 -28.26
C ASN A 426 45.48 16.75 -29.12
N HIS A 427 45.26 18.02 -28.74
CA HIS A 427 45.79 19.22 -29.42
C HIS A 427 46.64 20.10 -28.49
N ALA A 428 47.12 21.23 -29.02
CA ALA A 428 48.02 22.12 -28.31
C ALA A 428 47.29 23.23 -27.52
N ILE A 429 47.80 23.53 -26.33
CA ILE A 429 47.51 24.79 -25.61
C ILE A 429 48.65 25.76 -25.94
N ILE A 430 48.32 26.89 -26.57
CA ILE A 430 49.29 27.90 -27.01
C ILE A 430 48.91 29.26 -26.41
N ILE A 431 49.70 29.72 -25.44
CA ILE A 431 49.55 31.03 -24.80
C ILE A 431 50.84 31.82 -25.05
N GLN A 432 50.76 32.85 -25.89
CA GLN A 432 51.93 33.59 -26.35
C GLN A 432 51.72 35.11 -26.36
N ALA A 433 52.71 35.85 -25.88
CA ALA A 433 52.76 37.32 -25.98
C ALA A 433 51.54 38.05 -25.36
N ASN A 434 50.94 37.51 -24.29
CA ASN A 434 49.89 38.18 -23.52
C ASN A 434 50.52 38.88 -22.31
N THR A 435 50.97 40.12 -22.50
CA THR A 435 51.90 40.79 -21.57
C THR A 435 51.35 41.02 -20.17
N GLU A 436 50.03 41.23 -20.04
CA GLU A 436 49.38 41.52 -18.75
C GLU A 436 48.76 40.29 -18.06
N LEU A 437 48.80 39.10 -18.69
CA LEU A 437 48.26 37.87 -18.13
C LEU A 437 49.15 37.40 -16.99
N THR A 438 48.57 37.11 -15.81
CA THR A 438 49.34 36.77 -14.60
C THR A 438 49.23 35.31 -14.17
N SER A 439 48.15 34.61 -14.56
CA SER A 439 47.84 33.25 -14.14
C SER A 439 47.20 32.43 -15.26
N LEU A 440 47.33 31.11 -15.21
CA LEU A 440 46.60 30.13 -16.03
C LEU A 440 45.28 29.66 -15.40
N ALA A 441 44.86 30.26 -14.28
CA ALA A 441 43.58 30.00 -13.65
C ALA A 441 42.45 30.08 -14.70
N GLY A 442 41.65 29.04 -14.77
CA GLY A 442 40.71 28.80 -15.87
C GLY A 442 41.04 27.57 -16.72
N LEU A 443 42.24 26.99 -16.63
CA LEU A 443 42.57 25.75 -17.36
C LEU A 443 42.53 24.49 -16.48
N GLU A 444 42.14 24.61 -15.21
CA GLU A 444 42.24 23.57 -14.18
C GLU A 444 41.59 22.23 -14.57
N ASN A 445 40.46 22.29 -15.28
CA ASN A 445 39.53 21.17 -15.48
C ASN A 445 39.79 20.38 -16.77
N ILE A 446 40.78 20.78 -17.58
CA ILE A 446 41.11 20.08 -18.82
C ILE A 446 41.70 18.70 -18.52
N ASP A 447 41.15 17.64 -19.12
CA ASP A 447 41.72 16.28 -19.10
C ASP A 447 43.18 16.32 -19.61
N PRO A 448 44.17 15.98 -18.77
CA PRO A 448 45.58 16.00 -19.17
C PRO A 448 45.90 15.10 -20.37
N ASN A 449 45.14 14.02 -20.60
CA ASN A 449 45.34 13.13 -21.75
C ASN A 449 44.85 13.75 -23.06
N SER A 450 43.98 14.76 -22.97
CA SER A 450 43.52 15.52 -24.12
C SER A 450 44.56 16.56 -24.57
N ILE A 451 45.65 16.75 -23.84
CA ILE A 451 46.70 17.71 -24.17
C ILE A 451 47.84 16.99 -24.91
N ASN A 452 48.25 17.51 -26.07
CA ASN A 452 49.38 17.00 -26.85
C ASN A 452 50.62 17.87 -26.72
N GLN A 453 50.43 19.19 -26.55
CA GLN A 453 51.54 20.12 -26.40
C GLN A 453 51.13 21.31 -25.53
N VAL A 454 52.04 21.78 -24.69
CA VAL A 454 51.88 23.02 -23.91
C VAL A 454 52.93 24.03 -24.36
N VAL A 455 52.51 25.18 -24.89
CA VAL A 455 53.38 26.29 -25.30
C VAL A 455 53.02 27.53 -24.49
N LEU A 456 53.93 27.96 -23.61
CA LEU A 456 53.81 29.15 -22.78
C LEU A 456 55.00 30.07 -23.07
N GLU A 457 54.81 31.12 -23.88
CA GLU A 457 55.92 31.95 -24.34
C GLU A 457 55.68 33.46 -24.21
N SER A 458 56.73 34.19 -23.85
CA SER A 458 56.80 35.66 -23.97
C SER A 458 55.67 36.45 -23.27
N SER A 459 55.02 35.86 -22.26
CA SER A 459 53.95 36.50 -21.47
C SER A 459 54.56 37.01 -20.16
N GLN A 460 55.10 38.24 -20.20
CA GLN A 460 56.09 38.73 -19.22
C GLN A 460 55.59 38.80 -17.76
N ASN A 461 54.29 38.87 -17.51
CA ASN A 461 53.71 38.92 -16.17
C ASN A 461 53.15 37.56 -15.69
N LEU A 462 53.14 36.52 -16.54
CA LEU A 462 52.58 35.21 -16.23
C LEU A 462 53.49 34.50 -15.22
N SER A 463 53.01 34.33 -13.99
CA SER A 463 53.79 33.81 -12.84
C SER A 463 53.10 32.66 -12.08
N THR A 464 51.81 32.40 -12.32
CA THR A 464 51.07 31.28 -11.70
C THR A 464 50.59 30.29 -12.77
N CYS A 465 51.21 29.11 -12.86
CA CYS A 465 50.89 28.10 -13.89
C CYS A 465 50.60 26.70 -13.32
N ASN A 466 50.56 26.56 -11.99
CA ASN A 466 50.36 25.31 -11.26
C ASN A 466 48.89 24.90 -11.18
N VAL A 467 48.22 24.86 -12.32
CA VAL A 467 46.83 24.41 -12.46
C VAL A 467 46.80 22.90 -12.68
N LEU A 468 45.78 22.19 -12.15
CA LEU A 468 45.77 20.71 -12.05
C LEU A 468 46.07 19.99 -13.39
N SER A 469 45.46 20.45 -14.47
CA SER A 469 45.65 19.92 -15.82
C SER A 469 47.10 20.01 -16.30
N ILE A 470 47.73 21.18 -16.13
CA ILE A 470 49.11 21.47 -16.51
C ILE A 470 50.10 20.75 -15.58
N CYS A 471 49.82 20.71 -14.27
CA CYS A 471 50.60 19.96 -13.29
C CYS A 471 50.67 18.46 -13.63
N THR A 472 49.50 17.86 -13.92
CA THR A 472 49.41 16.45 -14.28
C THR A 472 50.10 16.20 -15.62
N TYR A 473 49.88 17.07 -16.61
CA TYR A 473 50.50 16.92 -17.94
C TYR A 473 52.04 16.96 -17.86
N LEU A 474 52.60 18.00 -17.23
CA LEU A 474 54.06 18.22 -17.15
C LEU A 474 54.78 17.19 -16.27
N SER A 475 54.09 16.54 -15.32
CA SER A 475 54.69 15.55 -14.43
C SER A 475 54.82 14.15 -15.06
N PHE A 476 54.01 13.83 -16.06
CA PHE A 476 53.94 12.47 -16.65
C PHE A 476 54.30 12.41 -18.15
N PHE A 477 54.02 13.45 -18.94
CA PHE A 477 54.27 13.47 -20.38
C PHE A 477 55.53 14.28 -20.71
N GLU A 478 56.72 13.72 -20.40
CA GLU A 478 58.01 14.44 -20.30
C GLU A 478 58.63 14.97 -21.61
N SER A 479 57.90 15.27 -22.70
CA SER A 479 58.61 15.62 -23.96
C SER A 479 57.99 16.60 -24.95
N ASN A 480 56.74 17.05 -24.81
CA ASN A 480 56.16 18.00 -25.76
C ASN A 480 55.65 19.28 -25.07
N TYR A 481 56.59 20.15 -24.71
CA TYR A 481 56.28 21.48 -24.19
C TYR A 481 57.33 22.51 -24.62
N THR A 482 56.95 23.79 -24.63
CA THR A 482 57.86 24.93 -24.80
C THR A 482 57.49 26.01 -23.79
N ILE A 483 58.37 26.28 -22.82
CA ILE A 483 58.12 27.25 -21.75
C ILE A 483 59.34 28.18 -21.65
N LEU A 484 59.18 29.45 -22.04
CA LEU A 484 60.26 30.45 -21.94
C LEU A 484 59.76 31.91 -22.02
N GLY A 485 60.46 32.81 -21.34
CA GLY A 485 60.22 34.25 -21.45
C GLY A 485 58.98 34.73 -20.69
N ASN A 486 58.58 34.00 -19.66
CA ASN A 486 57.49 34.36 -18.74
C ASN A 486 58.08 34.83 -17.38
N ALA A 487 57.25 35.20 -16.42
CA ALA A 487 57.72 35.55 -15.07
C ALA A 487 58.08 34.30 -14.25
N THR A 488 58.84 34.50 -13.17
CA THR A 488 59.18 33.45 -12.20
C THR A 488 57.91 32.77 -11.66
N GLY A 489 57.91 31.43 -11.65
CA GLY A 489 56.76 30.57 -11.35
C GLY A 489 56.12 29.95 -12.60
N CYS A 490 56.45 30.47 -13.80
CA CYS A 490 55.99 29.98 -15.10
C CYS A 490 57.09 30.00 -16.18
N ASN A 491 58.35 30.23 -15.81
CA ASN A 491 59.42 30.48 -16.77
C ASN A 491 60.21 29.22 -17.14
N SER A 492 59.95 28.08 -16.49
CA SER A 492 60.51 26.76 -16.82
C SER A 492 59.57 25.64 -16.34
N GLN A 493 59.75 24.41 -16.83
CA GLN A 493 58.99 23.25 -16.37
C GLN A 493 59.22 23.01 -14.87
N GLU A 494 60.47 23.11 -14.42
CA GLU A 494 60.85 22.87 -13.03
C GLU A 494 60.15 23.81 -12.06
N GLU A 495 60.05 25.11 -12.40
CA GLU A 495 59.33 26.10 -11.59
C GLU A 495 57.84 25.75 -11.43
N ILE A 496 57.21 25.19 -12.48
CA ILE A 496 55.78 24.83 -12.44
C ILE A 496 55.57 23.57 -11.60
N ILE A 497 56.36 22.53 -11.81
CA ILE A 497 56.23 21.25 -11.08
C ILE A 497 56.46 21.43 -9.57
N GLU A 498 57.44 22.25 -9.17
CA GLU A 498 57.70 22.54 -7.75
C GLU A 498 56.48 23.18 -7.05
N ALA A 499 55.63 23.90 -7.80
CA ALA A 499 54.40 24.50 -7.28
C ALA A 499 53.18 23.56 -7.26
N CYS A 500 53.29 22.30 -7.73
CA CYS A 500 52.17 21.35 -7.89
C CYS A 500 52.01 20.30 -6.76
N GLU A 501 52.94 20.17 -5.82
CA GLU A 501 52.99 19.04 -4.85
C GLU A 501 51.80 18.96 -3.84
N GLU A 502 50.92 19.96 -3.76
CA GLU A 502 49.79 20.00 -2.79
C GLU A 502 48.39 19.63 -3.37
N ILE A 503 48.27 19.16 -4.63
CA ILE A 503 46.98 19.20 -5.40
C ILE A 503 46.43 17.81 -5.89
N LEU A 504 46.96 16.64 -5.48
CA LEU A 504 46.49 15.33 -6.03
C LEU A 504 45.08 14.88 -5.54
N PRO A 505 44.26 14.17 -6.37
CA PRO A 505 42.87 13.83 -6.07
C PRO A 505 42.67 12.74 -4.99
N THR A 506 41.57 12.85 -4.24
CA THR A 506 41.09 11.81 -3.29
C THR A 506 40.28 10.71 -4.00
N CYS A 507 40.05 9.56 -3.35
CA CYS A 507 39.18 8.48 -3.84
C CYS A 507 37.81 9.01 -4.32
N PRO A 508 37.22 8.44 -5.40
CA PRO A 508 35.92 8.88 -5.88
C PRO A 508 34.82 8.54 -4.86
N THR A 509 33.80 9.41 -4.82
CA THR A 509 32.61 9.23 -3.99
C THR A 509 31.43 8.75 -4.83
N GLY A 510 30.65 7.81 -4.29
CA GLY A 510 29.44 7.29 -4.93
C GLY A 510 29.63 5.87 -5.47
N ASP A 511 28.59 5.36 -6.13
CA ASP A 511 28.57 4.00 -6.64
C ASP A 511 29.42 3.88 -7.91
N LEU A 512 30.24 2.82 -7.97
CA LEU A 512 31.14 2.49 -9.08
C LEU A 512 30.64 1.25 -9.80
N SER A 513 30.50 1.33 -11.12
CA SER A 513 30.11 0.20 -11.96
C SER A 513 31.17 -0.02 -13.04
N PHE A 514 31.72 -1.22 -13.10
CA PHE A 514 32.70 -1.62 -14.11
C PHE A 514 32.11 -2.76 -14.94
N THR A 515 31.99 -2.50 -16.24
CA THR A 515 31.43 -3.44 -17.23
C THR A 515 32.51 -4.17 -18.01
N ASN A 516 33.72 -3.61 -18.09
CA ASN A 516 34.86 -4.16 -18.83
C ASN A 516 36.21 -3.86 -18.15
N GLN A 517 37.27 -4.55 -18.59
CA GLN A 517 38.60 -4.43 -17.99
C GLN A 517 39.22 -3.03 -18.18
N ALA A 518 38.96 -2.36 -19.30
CA ALA A 518 39.57 -1.05 -19.57
C ALA A 518 39.08 0.04 -18.59
N GLU A 519 37.80 0.01 -18.20
CA GLU A 519 37.25 0.88 -17.16
C GLU A 519 37.93 0.65 -15.80
N LEU A 520 38.16 -0.63 -15.46
CA LEU A 520 38.80 -1.00 -14.20
C LEU A 520 40.28 -0.61 -14.17
N ASP A 521 41.00 -0.77 -15.29
CA ASP A 521 42.40 -0.36 -15.43
C ASP A 521 42.54 1.18 -15.36
N HIS A 522 41.58 1.92 -15.93
CA HIS A 522 41.55 3.38 -15.89
C HIS A 522 41.36 3.93 -14.47
N PHE A 523 40.57 3.26 -13.63
CA PHE A 523 40.37 3.64 -12.24
C PHE A 523 41.70 3.71 -11.46
N LEU A 524 42.62 2.76 -11.68
CA LEU A 524 43.93 2.76 -11.02
C LEU A 524 44.79 3.97 -11.44
N VAL A 525 44.65 4.43 -12.69
CA VAL A 525 45.36 5.61 -13.21
C VAL A 525 44.83 6.89 -12.57
N GLN A 526 43.51 7.02 -12.46
CA GLN A 526 42.87 8.21 -11.90
C GLN A 526 43.04 8.33 -10.38
N TYR A 527 43.06 7.20 -9.66
CA TYR A 527 43.08 7.18 -8.19
C TYR A 527 44.18 6.28 -7.62
N PRO A 528 45.47 6.54 -7.92
CA PRO A 528 46.58 5.62 -7.63
C PRO A 528 46.81 5.37 -6.14
N ASN A 529 46.40 6.32 -5.28
CA ASN A 529 46.55 6.25 -3.83
C ASN A 529 45.26 5.82 -3.10
N CYS A 530 44.24 5.36 -3.83
CA CYS A 530 42.97 5.02 -3.21
C CYS A 530 43.05 3.70 -2.43
N THR A 531 42.53 3.71 -1.19
CA THR A 531 42.53 2.55 -0.28
C THR A 531 41.16 2.24 0.31
N VAL A 532 40.22 3.18 0.24
CA VAL A 532 38.84 3.04 0.75
C VAL A 532 37.90 3.52 -0.34
N LEU A 533 36.94 2.68 -0.74
CA LEU A 533 35.91 3.03 -1.72
C LEU A 533 34.61 3.40 -1.02
N PRO A 534 34.23 4.69 -1.00
CA PRO A 534 32.96 5.13 -0.45
C PRO A 534 31.83 4.92 -1.45
N GLY A 535 31.04 3.86 -1.28
CA GLY A 535 29.89 3.53 -2.13
C GLY A 535 29.85 2.06 -2.54
N ASN A 536 28.89 1.71 -3.40
CA ASN A 536 28.73 0.35 -3.92
C ASN A 536 29.67 0.11 -5.11
N VAL A 537 30.16 -1.12 -5.28
CA VAL A 537 31.04 -1.54 -6.36
C VAL A 537 30.39 -2.70 -7.10
N TYR A 538 30.06 -2.49 -8.38
CA TYR A 538 29.45 -3.48 -9.25
C TYR A 538 30.45 -3.92 -10.32
N LEU A 539 30.78 -5.21 -10.37
CA LEU A 539 31.67 -5.82 -11.35
C LEU A 539 30.90 -6.81 -12.21
N GLY A 540 30.88 -6.55 -13.51
CA GLY A 540 30.39 -7.50 -14.53
C GLY A 540 28.90 -7.44 -14.85
N TYR A 541 28.19 -6.42 -14.36
CA TYR A 541 26.78 -6.15 -14.68
C TYR A 541 26.61 -5.81 -16.17
N THR A 542 26.31 -6.81 -17.01
CA THR A 542 26.03 -6.60 -18.44
C THR A 542 24.88 -7.46 -18.95
N THR A 543 24.10 -6.91 -19.89
CA THR A 543 23.00 -7.63 -20.57
C THR A 543 23.45 -8.45 -21.77
N ALA A 544 24.76 -8.44 -22.11
CA ALA A 544 25.29 -8.89 -23.40
C ALA A 544 26.17 -10.16 -23.32
N GLY A 545 26.28 -10.81 -22.15
CA GLY A 545 27.13 -11.99 -21.94
C GLY A 545 28.10 -11.80 -20.77
N PRO A 546 29.05 -12.73 -20.54
CA PRO A 546 30.03 -12.57 -19.47
C PRO A 546 30.91 -11.34 -19.74
N SER A 547 31.13 -10.54 -18.71
CA SER A 547 32.02 -9.38 -18.76
C SER A 547 33.45 -9.79 -19.13
N SER A 548 34.14 -8.89 -19.83
CA SER A 548 35.55 -9.04 -20.17
C SER A 548 36.50 -8.88 -18.97
N ILE A 549 35.99 -8.48 -17.80
CA ILE A 549 36.78 -8.37 -16.57
C ILE A 549 37.36 -9.75 -16.22
N ASN A 550 38.68 -9.81 -16.16
CA ASN A 550 39.44 -11.03 -15.90
C ASN A 550 40.65 -10.80 -14.97
N ASP A 551 40.94 -9.56 -14.58
CA ASP A 551 42.00 -9.20 -13.63
C ASP A 551 41.51 -8.11 -12.65
N LEU A 552 41.62 -8.37 -11.34
CA LEU A 552 41.29 -7.42 -10.28
C LEU A 552 42.53 -6.72 -9.67
N THR A 553 43.73 -6.88 -10.25
CA THR A 553 44.93 -6.15 -9.78
C THR A 553 44.76 -4.63 -9.68
N PRO A 554 43.89 -3.94 -10.46
CA PRO A 554 43.61 -2.52 -10.22
C PRO A 554 43.04 -2.20 -8.83
N PHE A 555 42.45 -3.18 -8.13
CA PHE A 555 41.96 -3.03 -6.76
C PHE A 555 42.95 -3.47 -5.68
N GLN A 556 44.22 -3.75 -6.03
CA GLN A 556 45.22 -4.25 -5.07
C GLN A 556 45.45 -3.38 -3.84
N ASN A 557 45.21 -2.06 -3.94
CA ASN A 557 45.39 -1.13 -2.81
C ASN A 557 44.13 -0.96 -1.95
N ILE A 558 42.98 -1.50 -2.39
CA ILE A 558 41.71 -1.36 -1.69
C ILE A 558 41.70 -2.27 -0.46
N THR A 559 41.44 -1.66 0.69
CA THR A 559 41.39 -2.31 2.00
C THR A 559 39.99 -2.36 2.59
N GLU A 560 39.11 -1.44 2.16
CA GLU A 560 37.75 -1.29 2.63
C GLU A 560 36.81 -0.78 1.52
N ILE A 561 35.61 -1.35 1.46
CA ILE A 561 34.48 -0.86 0.64
C ILE A 561 33.36 -0.52 1.60
N THR A 562 32.88 0.73 1.60
CA THR A 562 31.86 1.15 2.58
C THR A 562 30.43 0.77 2.16
N GLY A 563 30.21 0.47 0.88
CA GLY A 563 28.94 -0.05 0.35
C GLY A 563 28.99 -1.55 0.05
N HIS A 564 28.18 -1.99 -0.92
CA HIS A 564 28.11 -3.36 -1.41
C HIS A 564 29.25 -3.67 -2.39
N LEU A 565 29.75 -4.91 -2.42
CA LEU A 565 30.58 -5.43 -3.51
C LEU A 565 29.80 -6.55 -4.20
N GLN A 566 29.43 -6.32 -5.46
CA GLN A 566 28.72 -7.30 -6.29
C GLN A 566 29.61 -7.72 -7.46
N ILE A 567 29.88 -9.02 -7.54
CA ILE A 567 30.67 -9.64 -8.60
C ILE A 567 29.79 -10.66 -9.30
N GLU A 568 29.41 -10.36 -10.53
CA GLU A 568 28.50 -11.21 -11.30
C GLU A 568 28.97 -11.38 -12.75
N TRP A 569 28.78 -12.59 -13.30
CA TRP A 569 28.98 -12.86 -14.73
C TRP A 569 30.35 -12.41 -15.28
N THR A 570 31.41 -12.49 -14.48
CA THR A 570 32.77 -12.14 -14.91
C THR A 570 33.50 -13.34 -15.52
N SER A 571 34.61 -13.08 -16.20
CA SER A 571 35.53 -14.12 -16.68
C SER A 571 36.67 -14.39 -15.68
N LEU A 572 36.47 -14.04 -14.41
CA LEU A 572 37.50 -14.10 -13.37
C LEU A 572 37.84 -15.56 -13.00
N PRO A 573 39.13 -15.95 -13.04
CA PRO A 573 39.54 -17.25 -12.53
C PRO A 573 39.53 -17.29 -10.99
N SER A 574 39.77 -16.15 -10.34
CA SER A 574 39.78 -15.95 -8.89
C SER A 574 39.59 -14.47 -8.56
N LEU A 575 39.58 -14.13 -7.27
CA LEU A 575 39.51 -12.76 -6.75
C LEU A 575 40.89 -12.17 -6.44
N ASN A 576 41.96 -12.72 -7.03
CA ASN A 576 43.30 -12.19 -6.87
C ASN A 576 43.35 -10.74 -7.36
N GLY A 577 43.78 -9.84 -6.47
CA GLY A 577 43.59 -8.40 -6.60
C GLY A 577 42.83 -7.79 -5.42
N LEU A 578 41.99 -8.58 -4.73
CA LEU A 578 41.28 -8.17 -3.51
C LEU A 578 41.98 -8.62 -2.22
N SER A 579 43.23 -9.06 -2.29
CA SER A 579 43.92 -9.71 -1.15
C SER A 579 44.14 -8.78 0.04
N ASN A 580 44.11 -7.47 -0.16
CA ASN A 580 44.22 -6.47 0.90
C ASN A 580 42.86 -6.05 1.48
N LEU A 581 41.75 -6.49 0.88
CA LEU A 581 40.40 -6.19 1.34
C LEU A 581 40.12 -6.92 2.66
N THR A 582 39.85 -6.14 3.71
CA THR A 582 39.61 -6.66 5.06
C THR A 582 38.17 -6.49 5.53
N LYS A 583 37.44 -5.55 4.91
CA LYS A 583 36.11 -5.13 5.34
C LYS A 583 35.26 -4.66 4.16
N ILE A 584 34.01 -5.11 4.14
CA ILE A 584 32.94 -4.55 3.32
C ILE A 584 31.84 -4.14 4.30
N ASP A 585 31.43 -2.87 4.31
CA ASP A 585 30.38 -2.45 5.24
C ASP A 585 28.97 -2.82 4.78
N GLY A 586 28.78 -3.06 3.47
CA GLY A 586 27.57 -3.63 2.88
C GLY A 586 27.68 -5.12 2.53
N ALA A 587 26.86 -5.55 1.57
CA ALA A 587 26.76 -6.94 1.10
C ALA A 587 27.93 -7.35 0.22
N LEU A 588 28.39 -8.59 0.35
CA LEU A 588 29.22 -9.27 -0.63
C LEU A 588 28.36 -10.25 -1.44
N VAL A 589 28.13 -9.94 -2.72
CA VAL A 589 27.34 -10.75 -3.65
C VAL A 589 28.28 -11.37 -4.68
N ILE A 590 28.28 -12.70 -4.78
CA ILE A 590 29.10 -13.47 -5.71
C ILE A 590 28.19 -14.36 -6.57
N ASP A 591 28.10 -14.06 -7.87
CA ASP A 591 27.33 -14.83 -8.87
C ASP A 591 28.22 -15.32 -10.02
N ARG A 592 28.24 -16.65 -10.25
CA ARG A 592 28.97 -17.33 -11.34
C ARG A 592 30.49 -17.16 -11.35
N LEU A 593 31.13 -17.28 -10.18
CA LEU A 593 32.58 -17.20 -10.00
C LEU A 593 33.28 -18.58 -10.03
N GLY A 594 34.56 -18.58 -10.41
CA GLY A 594 35.42 -19.76 -10.45
C GLY A 594 36.05 -20.18 -9.10
N SER A 595 36.52 -19.21 -8.30
CA SER A 595 37.25 -19.43 -7.05
C SER A 595 37.18 -18.22 -6.12
N LEU A 596 37.24 -18.44 -4.80
CA LEU A 596 37.33 -17.41 -3.76
C LEU A 596 38.75 -17.05 -3.35
N GLU A 597 39.75 -17.63 -4.01
CA GLU A 597 41.14 -17.23 -3.79
C GLU A 597 41.30 -15.72 -4.05
N GLY A 598 41.79 -14.98 -3.06
CA GLY A 598 42.01 -13.54 -3.14
C GLY A 598 41.22 -12.72 -2.12
N ILE A 599 40.28 -13.29 -1.36
CA ILE A 599 39.55 -12.58 -0.27
C ILE A 599 39.84 -13.13 1.13
N GLN A 600 40.97 -13.82 1.31
CA GLN A 600 41.32 -14.52 2.56
C GLN A 600 41.45 -13.60 3.77
N ASN A 601 41.64 -12.30 3.58
CA ASN A 601 41.79 -11.33 4.68
C ASN A 601 40.47 -10.66 5.08
N LEU A 602 39.35 -11.00 4.42
CA LEU A 602 38.04 -10.43 4.73
C LEU A 602 37.55 -10.89 6.10
N THR A 603 37.23 -9.95 6.98
CA THR A 603 36.86 -10.22 8.38
C THR A 603 35.41 -9.89 8.71
N SER A 604 34.79 -8.96 7.97
CA SER A 604 33.40 -8.56 8.19
C SER A 604 32.69 -8.11 6.92
N VAL A 605 31.41 -8.47 6.81
CA VAL A 605 30.45 -8.01 5.79
C VAL A 605 29.09 -7.68 6.45
N GLU A 606 28.22 -6.92 5.78
CA GLU A 606 26.82 -6.82 6.21
C GLU A 606 26.07 -8.11 5.93
N SER A 607 26.00 -8.53 4.67
CA SER A 607 25.44 -9.81 4.24
C SER A 607 26.39 -10.53 3.30
N LEU A 608 26.22 -11.84 3.20
CA LEU A 608 26.98 -12.70 2.30
C LEU A 608 26.03 -13.48 1.41
N GLU A 609 26.11 -13.26 0.10
CA GLU A 609 25.21 -13.84 -0.90
C GLU A 609 26.01 -14.59 -1.97
N PHE A 610 25.91 -15.91 -1.96
CA PHE A 610 26.54 -16.81 -2.93
C PHE A 610 25.47 -17.40 -3.84
N LEU A 611 25.46 -16.98 -5.09
CA LEU A 611 24.43 -17.35 -6.06
C LEU A 611 25.06 -18.05 -7.27
N ASN A 612 24.47 -19.16 -7.73
CA ASN A 612 24.83 -19.85 -8.98
C ASN A 612 26.34 -20.03 -9.23
N ASN A 613 27.10 -20.53 -8.24
CA ASN A 613 28.55 -20.76 -8.35
C ASN A 613 28.87 -22.25 -8.54
N PRO A 614 28.71 -22.85 -9.74
CA PRO A 614 28.90 -24.29 -9.94
C PRO A 614 30.37 -24.74 -9.89
N ALA A 615 31.34 -23.83 -10.04
CA ALA A 615 32.76 -24.16 -9.96
C ALA A 615 33.29 -24.23 -8.52
N ILE A 616 32.60 -23.57 -7.58
CA ILE A 616 33.00 -23.49 -6.18
C ILE A 616 32.48 -24.73 -5.44
N LEU A 617 33.40 -25.51 -4.86
CA LEU A 617 33.10 -26.77 -4.15
C LEU A 617 33.15 -26.64 -2.62
N THR A 618 33.88 -25.65 -2.11
CA THR A 618 34.01 -25.27 -0.69
C THR A 618 34.09 -23.74 -0.61
N LEU A 619 33.94 -23.18 0.59
CA LEU A 619 34.04 -21.73 0.85
C LEU A 619 35.43 -21.34 1.40
N GLU A 620 36.46 -22.16 1.14
CA GLU A 620 37.85 -21.82 1.42
C GLU A 620 38.21 -20.51 0.68
N GLY A 621 38.82 -19.57 1.40
CA GLY A 621 38.85 -18.15 1.03
C GLY A 621 38.14 -17.24 2.05
N LEU A 622 37.20 -17.76 2.84
CA LEU A 622 36.45 -17.00 3.85
C LEU A 622 36.84 -17.33 5.30
N GLU A 623 37.94 -18.03 5.52
CA GLU A 623 38.34 -18.59 6.82
C GLU A 623 38.58 -17.52 7.89
N ASN A 624 38.81 -16.27 7.50
CA ASN A 624 38.98 -15.12 8.41
C ASN A 624 37.71 -14.30 8.63
N LEU A 625 36.60 -14.64 7.96
CA LEU A 625 35.32 -13.99 8.17
C LEU A 625 34.83 -14.32 9.59
N ARG A 626 34.53 -13.29 10.39
CA ARG A 626 34.07 -13.44 11.78
C ARG A 626 32.68 -12.83 11.98
N ASN A 627 32.36 -11.77 11.26
CA ASN A 627 31.17 -10.97 11.49
C ASN A 627 30.32 -10.85 10.22
N ILE A 628 29.06 -11.25 10.31
CA ILE A 628 28.00 -10.93 9.35
C ILE A 628 26.94 -10.15 10.14
N LYS A 629 26.53 -8.97 9.68
CA LYS A 629 25.57 -8.10 10.40
C LYS A 629 24.10 -8.41 10.07
N SER A 630 23.84 -9.11 8.97
CA SER A 630 22.52 -9.33 8.39
C SER A 630 22.29 -10.83 8.10
N HIS A 631 22.43 -11.28 6.86
CA HIS A 631 22.07 -12.63 6.41
C HIS A 631 23.18 -13.34 5.64
N LEU A 632 23.08 -14.67 5.57
CA LEU A 632 23.93 -15.57 4.80
C LEU A 632 23.06 -16.39 3.85
N PHE A 633 23.15 -16.11 2.55
CA PHE A 633 22.42 -16.83 1.50
C PHE A 633 23.39 -17.60 0.61
N ILE A 634 23.15 -18.91 0.48
CA ILE A 634 23.94 -19.82 -0.33
C ILE A 634 22.99 -20.58 -1.24
N GLN A 635 22.97 -20.23 -2.53
CA GLN A 635 22.06 -20.78 -3.51
C GLN A 635 22.77 -21.27 -4.78
N GLY A 636 22.34 -22.41 -5.31
CA GLY A 636 22.66 -22.82 -6.68
C GLY A 636 24.12 -23.15 -6.93
N SER A 637 24.87 -23.53 -5.90
CA SER A 637 26.30 -23.83 -5.99
C SER A 637 26.56 -25.34 -5.94
N SER A 638 27.69 -25.80 -6.46
CA SER A 638 28.07 -27.23 -6.41
C SER A 638 28.82 -27.61 -5.13
N LEU A 639 28.54 -26.88 -4.06
CA LEU A 639 29.21 -27.04 -2.77
C LEU A 639 29.03 -28.45 -2.24
N THR A 640 30.13 -29.02 -1.77
CA THR A 640 30.19 -30.32 -1.07
C THR A 640 30.30 -30.13 0.43
N SER A 641 30.76 -28.95 0.88
CA SER A 641 30.93 -28.56 2.27
C SER A 641 30.90 -27.02 2.39
N LEU A 642 30.57 -26.52 3.58
CA LEU A 642 30.61 -25.09 3.94
C LEU A 642 31.91 -24.70 4.64
N LYS A 643 32.93 -25.59 4.60
CA LYS A 643 34.28 -25.32 5.08
C LYS A 643 34.77 -23.97 4.53
N GLY A 644 35.29 -23.13 5.42
CA GLY A 644 35.55 -21.71 5.18
C GLY A 644 34.75 -20.79 6.09
N LEU A 645 33.56 -21.21 6.57
CA LEU A 645 32.70 -20.39 7.42
C LEU A 645 32.85 -20.65 8.93
N GLU A 646 33.85 -21.42 9.34
CA GLU A 646 34.04 -21.84 10.74
C GLU A 646 34.30 -20.67 11.69
N GLY A 647 34.70 -19.52 11.16
CA GLY A 647 34.92 -18.30 11.94
C GLY A 647 33.65 -17.65 12.48
N LEU A 648 32.47 -17.98 11.93
CA LEU A 648 31.20 -17.36 12.28
C LEU A 648 30.62 -17.96 13.56
N THR A 649 30.10 -17.10 14.44
CA THR A 649 29.45 -17.53 15.70
C THR A 649 27.97 -17.17 15.81
N GLU A 650 27.52 -16.21 15.01
CA GLU A 650 26.13 -15.75 14.96
C GLU A 650 25.74 -15.30 13.55
N ILE A 651 24.46 -15.46 13.19
CA ILE A 651 23.85 -14.90 11.98
C ILE A 651 22.64 -14.08 12.41
N PRO A 652 22.68 -12.73 12.36
CA PRO A 652 21.66 -11.89 13.00
C PRO A 652 20.25 -12.02 12.40
N ILE A 653 20.10 -12.21 11.10
CA ILE A 653 18.78 -12.17 10.44
C ILE A 653 18.39 -13.53 9.87
N ALA A 654 19.13 -14.05 8.89
CA ALA A 654 18.71 -15.26 8.18
C ALA A 654 19.89 -16.08 7.66
N LEU A 655 19.78 -17.40 7.77
CA LEU A 655 20.61 -18.40 7.11
C LEU A 655 19.75 -19.15 6.09
N SER A 656 20.01 -18.94 4.80
CA SER A 656 19.35 -19.64 3.71
C SER A 656 20.37 -20.48 2.94
N ILE A 657 20.14 -21.79 2.87
CA ILE A 657 20.96 -22.71 2.10
C ILE A 657 20.02 -23.49 1.18
N SER A 658 20.11 -23.23 -0.11
CA SER A 658 19.18 -23.83 -1.06
C SER A 658 19.80 -24.24 -2.39
N SER A 659 19.22 -25.25 -3.03
CA SER A 659 19.67 -25.67 -4.37
C SER A 659 21.18 -25.99 -4.47
N ASN A 660 21.78 -26.56 -3.41
CA ASN A 660 23.16 -27.07 -3.43
C ASN A 660 23.14 -28.60 -3.50
N PRO A 661 23.07 -29.19 -4.70
CA PRO A 661 22.70 -30.60 -4.86
C PRO A 661 23.75 -31.58 -4.32
N ASN A 662 25.00 -31.15 -4.12
CA ASN A 662 26.09 -32.01 -3.64
C ASN A 662 26.40 -31.85 -2.15
N LEU A 663 25.69 -30.97 -1.45
CA LEU A 663 25.94 -30.69 -0.03
C LEU A 663 25.35 -31.82 0.82
N ILE A 664 26.18 -32.48 1.63
CA ILE A 664 25.79 -33.69 2.39
C ILE A 664 25.35 -33.34 3.83
N ASN A 665 25.97 -32.34 4.43
CA ASN A 665 25.63 -31.79 5.74
C ASN A 665 26.05 -30.30 5.78
N LEU A 666 25.98 -29.66 6.95
CA LEU A 666 26.27 -28.25 7.14
C LEU A 666 27.65 -28.02 7.82
N GLU A 667 28.55 -29.00 7.73
CA GLU A 667 29.90 -28.89 8.29
C GLU A 667 30.61 -27.65 7.72
N GLY A 668 31.14 -26.84 8.63
CA GLY A 668 31.59 -25.47 8.35
C GLY A 668 30.87 -24.44 9.22
N LEU A 669 29.63 -24.72 9.65
CA LEU A 669 28.84 -23.82 10.51
C LEU A 669 28.90 -24.16 12.01
N ASN A 670 29.82 -25.04 12.41
CA ASN A 670 29.88 -25.67 13.73
C ASN A 670 29.92 -24.69 14.91
N ASN A 671 30.37 -23.45 14.69
CA ASN A 671 30.52 -22.45 15.75
C ASN A 671 29.30 -21.51 15.87
N ILE A 672 28.30 -21.63 15.00
CA ILE A 672 27.07 -20.85 15.08
C ILE A 672 26.28 -21.29 16.32
N THR A 673 26.03 -20.33 17.21
CA THR A 673 25.28 -20.54 18.45
C THR A 673 23.85 -20.00 18.38
N LYS A 674 23.60 -19.02 17.52
CA LYS A 674 22.27 -18.39 17.34
C LYS A 674 22.11 -17.84 15.93
N ILE A 675 20.88 -17.91 15.41
CA ILE A 675 20.46 -17.23 14.19
C ILE A 675 19.40 -16.20 14.61
N SER A 676 19.86 -15.09 15.20
CA SER A 676 19.01 -13.99 15.65
C SER A 676 19.81 -12.77 16.08
N HIS A 677 19.21 -11.58 15.95
CA HIS A 677 19.69 -10.33 16.53
C HIS A 677 18.83 -10.03 17.75
N ASN A 678 19.43 -9.88 18.94
CA ASN A 678 18.71 -9.60 20.20
C ASN A 678 17.49 -10.50 20.46
N ASN A 679 17.47 -11.73 19.91
CA ASN A 679 16.32 -12.64 19.90
C ASN A 679 15.06 -12.09 19.21
N THR A 680 15.12 -11.01 18.42
CA THR A 680 13.96 -10.38 17.77
C THR A 680 13.78 -10.74 16.29
N SER A 681 14.73 -11.45 15.70
CA SER A 681 14.75 -11.91 14.31
C SER A 681 15.31 -13.33 14.22
N GLY A 682 15.21 -13.96 13.06
CA GLY A 682 15.84 -15.26 12.79
C GLY A 682 15.14 -16.00 11.65
N GLU A 683 15.89 -16.62 10.75
CA GLU A 683 15.31 -17.56 9.80
C GLU A 683 16.36 -18.61 9.45
N LEU A 684 16.01 -19.88 9.62
CA LEU A 684 16.79 -21.00 9.12
C LEU A 684 15.99 -21.65 7.99
N TYR A 685 16.46 -21.44 6.76
CA TYR A 685 15.79 -21.90 5.55
C TYR A 685 16.68 -22.87 4.78
N ILE A 686 16.27 -24.14 4.72
CA ILE A 686 17.03 -25.21 4.05
C ILE A 686 16.14 -25.88 3.00
N SER A 687 16.43 -25.66 1.71
CA SER A 687 15.54 -26.07 0.63
C SER A 687 16.24 -26.64 -0.61
N GLY A 688 15.81 -27.80 -1.11
CA GLY A 688 16.31 -28.30 -2.40
C GLY A 688 17.79 -28.69 -2.41
N ASN A 689 18.36 -29.11 -1.26
CA ASN A 689 19.72 -29.63 -1.19
C ASN A 689 19.65 -31.16 -1.28
N ASP A 690 19.64 -31.68 -2.51
CA ASP A 690 19.26 -33.08 -2.79
C ASP A 690 20.11 -34.14 -2.09
N SER A 691 21.39 -33.87 -1.82
CA SER A 691 22.30 -34.80 -1.11
C SER A 691 22.34 -34.61 0.41
N LEU A 692 21.64 -33.60 0.95
CA LEU A 692 21.71 -33.28 2.37
C LEU A 692 21.07 -34.39 3.19
N GLU A 693 21.84 -35.03 4.07
CA GLU A 693 21.37 -36.17 4.88
C GLU A 693 20.93 -35.77 6.29
N ASN A 694 21.53 -34.71 6.86
CA ASN A 694 21.25 -34.18 8.19
C ASN A 694 21.75 -32.72 8.33
N PHE A 695 21.66 -32.14 9.53
CA PHE A 695 22.13 -30.79 9.85
C PHE A 695 23.42 -30.77 10.68
N GLU A 696 24.21 -31.87 10.67
CA GLU A 696 25.54 -31.88 11.30
C GLU A 696 26.33 -30.67 10.81
N GLY A 697 26.85 -29.87 11.73
CA GLY A 697 27.32 -28.52 11.42
C GLY A 697 26.58 -27.44 12.21
N LEU A 698 25.34 -27.67 12.63
CA LEU A 698 24.59 -26.72 13.48
C LEU A 698 24.52 -27.15 14.94
N ASN A 699 25.39 -28.09 15.36
CA ASN A 699 25.34 -28.73 16.68
C ASN A 699 25.32 -27.75 17.87
N ASN A 700 25.88 -26.55 17.71
CA ASN A 700 25.94 -25.53 18.77
C ASN A 700 24.77 -24.52 18.73
N LEU A 701 23.87 -24.61 17.76
CA LEU A 701 22.75 -23.70 17.58
C LEU A 701 21.72 -23.90 18.69
N THR A 702 21.47 -22.87 19.51
CA THR A 702 20.56 -22.93 20.65
C THR A 702 19.23 -22.24 20.42
N THR A 703 19.18 -21.22 19.56
CA THR A 703 17.97 -20.40 19.36
C THR A 703 17.89 -19.74 17.98
N LEU A 704 16.66 -19.60 17.48
CA LEU A 704 16.31 -18.77 16.32
C LEU A 704 15.67 -17.42 16.71
N GLY A 705 15.70 -17.04 18.00
CA GLY A 705 15.00 -15.84 18.47
C GLY A 705 13.49 -15.91 18.19
N TYR A 706 12.91 -14.84 17.64
CA TYR A 706 11.52 -14.82 17.13
C TYR A 706 11.37 -15.42 15.72
N GLY A 707 12.41 -16.09 15.26
CA GLY A 707 12.57 -16.59 13.93
C GLY A 707 11.95 -17.95 13.62
N GLN A 708 11.95 -18.29 12.33
CA GLN A 708 11.31 -19.49 11.77
C GLN A 708 12.32 -20.54 11.30
N LEU A 709 11.91 -21.81 11.33
CA LEU A 709 12.64 -22.95 10.76
C LEU A 709 11.84 -23.55 9.61
N HIS A 710 12.39 -23.45 8.39
CA HIS A 710 11.81 -23.95 7.15
C HIS A 710 12.72 -24.99 6.51
N VAL A 711 12.25 -26.24 6.38
CA VAL A 711 13.01 -27.35 5.78
C VAL A 711 12.18 -28.05 4.72
N ARG A 712 12.52 -27.89 3.44
CA ARG A 712 11.70 -28.46 2.37
C ARG A 712 12.46 -29.03 1.20
N GLU A 713 11.87 -30.00 0.53
CA GLU A 713 12.40 -30.53 -0.74
C GLU A 713 13.86 -31.03 -0.64
N ASN A 714 14.31 -31.52 0.52
CA ASN A 714 15.64 -32.13 0.67
C ASN A 714 15.51 -33.64 0.54
N ASN A 715 15.76 -34.16 -0.67
CA ASN A 715 15.40 -35.52 -1.06
C ASN A 715 16.15 -36.64 -0.31
N SER A 716 17.34 -36.34 0.23
CA SER A 716 18.14 -37.30 1.00
C SER A 716 18.11 -37.09 2.52
N LEU A 717 17.34 -36.12 3.02
CA LEU A 717 17.34 -35.74 4.44
C LEU A 717 16.69 -36.84 5.29
N LYS A 718 17.49 -37.53 6.10
CA LYS A 718 17.06 -38.67 6.93
C LYS A 718 16.69 -38.26 8.35
N SER A 719 17.39 -37.30 8.92
CA SER A 719 17.19 -36.83 10.30
C SER A 719 17.49 -35.36 10.47
N PHE A 720 17.05 -34.79 11.59
CA PHE A 720 17.40 -33.43 12.01
C PHE A 720 18.66 -33.40 12.90
N ASP A 721 19.45 -34.48 12.90
CA ASP A 721 20.70 -34.56 13.67
C ASP A 721 21.58 -33.35 13.35
N GLY A 722 22.20 -32.78 14.39
CA GLY A 722 22.84 -31.47 14.36
C GLY A 722 22.00 -30.32 14.93
N LEU A 723 20.72 -30.53 15.29
CA LEU A 723 19.87 -29.53 15.97
C LEU A 723 19.61 -29.84 17.45
N GLU A 724 20.37 -30.74 18.06
CA GLU A 724 20.13 -31.27 19.42
C GLU A 724 20.09 -30.19 20.50
N ASN A 725 20.83 -29.10 20.32
CA ASN A 725 20.91 -28.03 21.32
C ASN A 725 19.87 -26.92 21.11
N LEU A 726 19.01 -27.02 20.09
CA LEU A 726 18.00 -26.02 19.80
C LEU A 726 16.88 -26.08 20.86
N THR A 727 16.67 -25.00 21.60
CA THR A 727 15.66 -24.93 22.68
C THR A 727 14.44 -24.10 22.34
N THR A 728 14.57 -23.18 21.38
CA THR A 728 13.57 -22.15 21.09
C THR A 728 13.49 -21.83 19.60
N ILE A 729 12.27 -21.84 19.07
CA ILE A 729 11.91 -21.33 17.73
C ILE A 729 10.75 -20.34 17.93
N GLY A 730 10.98 -19.04 17.86
CA GLY A 730 9.92 -18.07 18.16
C GLY A 730 8.91 -17.83 17.04
N GLY A 731 9.13 -18.40 15.84
CA GLY A 731 8.25 -18.31 14.68
C GLY A 731 7.73 -19.67 14.19
N THR A 732 7.52 -19.79 12.88
CA THR A 732 6.94 -20.99 12.23
C THR A 732 7.95 -22.13 12.23
N LEU A 733 7.48 -23.34 12.56
CA LEU A 733 8.21 -24.59 12.31
C LEU A 733 7.53 -25.31 11.14
N ARG A 734 8.17 -25.28 9.97
CA ARG A 734 7.65 -25.94 8.77
C ARG A 734 8.70 -26.89 8.22
N PHE A 735 8.29 -28.13 8.04
CA PHE A 735 9.06 -29.08 7.26
C PHE A 735 8.16 -29.89 6.33
N ASP A 736 8.40 -29.72 5.03
CA ASP A 736 7.54 -30.26 3.99
C ASP A 736 8.29 -30.91 2.83
N SER A 737 7.75 -32.03 2.34
CA SER A 737 8.28 -32.72 1.15
C SER A 737 9.73 -33.19 1.32
N ASN A 738 10.07 -33.79 2.47
CA ASN A 738 11.34 -34.48 2.70
C ASN A 738 11.06 -36.00 2.70
N PRO A 739 11.15 -36.68 1.53
CA PRO A 739 10.56 -38.01 1.32
C PRO A 739 11.17 -39.12 2.17
N VAL A 740 12.44 -38.98 2.58
CA VAL A 740 13.17 -39.99 3.36
C VAL A 740 13.41 -39.57 4.81
N LEU A 741 12.78 -38.49 5.29
CA LEU A 741 12.91 -38.04 6.68
C LEU A 741 12.27 -39.07 7.61
N GLU A 742 13.08 -39.75 8.42
CA GLU A 742 12.65 -40.81 9.35
C GLU A 742 12.45 -40.30 10.78
N SER A 743 13.26 -39.34 11.22
CA SER A 743 13.34 -38.88 12.61
C SER A 743 13.57 -37.37 12.75
N ILE A 744 12.89 -36.77 13.72
CA ILE A 744 13.10 -35.38 14.17
C ILE A 744 13.53 -35.31 15.65
N GLU A 745 14.01 -36.42 16.23
CA GLU A 745 14.32 -36.52 17.66
C GLU A 745 15.38 -35.53 18.15
N ALA A 746 16.23 -35.01 17.26
CA ALA A 746 17.14 -33.90 17.58
C ALA A 746 16.40 -32.64 18.11
N LEU A 747 15.11 -32.47 17.82
CA LEU A 747 14.30 -31.37 18.36
C LEU A 747 13.78 -31.61 19.79
N SER A 748 14.18 -32.69 20.47
CA SER A 748 13.67 -33.07 21.80
C SER A 748 13.86 -32.01 22.89
N ASN A 749 14.84 -31.12 22.72
CA ASN A 749 15.14 -30.05 23.67
C ASN A 749 14.34 -28.77 23.43
N LEU A 750 13.48 -28.72 22.40
CA LEU A 750 12.57 -27.61 22.18
C LEU A 750 11.59 -27.49 23.34
N THR A 751 11.59 -26.36 24.01
CA THR A 751 10.64 -26.04 25.11
C THR A 751 9.60 -25.02 24.69
N GLN A 752 9.91 -24.25 23.65
CA GLN A 752 9.08 -23.17 23.16
C GLN A 752 9.13 -23.13 21.63
N ILE A 753 7.95 -23.21 21.04
CA ILE A 753 7.71 -22.86 19.64
C ILE A 753 6.73 -21.68 19.68
N ASN A 754 6.86 -20.72 18.77
CA ASN A 754 5.88 -19.66 18.54
C ASN A 754 5.75 -18.67 19.72
N LEU A 755 6.61 -17.63 19.72
CA LEU A 755 6.62 -16.54 20.70
C LEU A 755 5.87 -15.28 20.23
N PHE A 756 5.67 -15.06 18.92
CA PHE A 756 5.04 -13.84 18.37
C PHE A 756 4.17 -14.09 17.12
N ASN A 757 2.99 -13.47 17.10
CA ASN A 757 2.06 -13.24 15.96
C ASN A 757 2.01 -14.32 14.85
N GLY A 758 1.03 -15.24 14.96
CA GLY A 758 0.59 -16.01 13.79
C GLY A 758 1.36 -17.24 13.30
N PRO A 759 2.27 -17.95 14.01
CA PRO A 759 3.02 -19.06 13.43
C PRO A 759 2.34 -20.44 13.49
N TYR A 760 2.76 -21.29 12.56
CA TYR A 760 2.21 -22.63 12.30
C TYR A 760 3.26 -23.70 12.57
N VAL A 761 2.87 -24.84 13.14
CA VAL A 761 3.61 -26.09 12.99
C VAL A 761 3.05 -26.81 11.78
N GLN A 762 3.84 -26.93 10.73
CA GLN A 762 3.47 -27.57 9.46
C GLN A 762 4.38 -28.76 9.19
N ILE A 763 3.80 -29.95 9.20
CA ILE A 763 4.48 -31.22 9.00
C ILE A 763 3.82 -31.88 7.80
N HIS A 764 4.32 -31.63 6.59
CA HIS A 764 3.64 -32.03 5.36
C HIS A 764 4.47 -32.97 4.49
N ASN A 765 3.86 -34.01 3.92
CA ASN A 765 4.49 -34.83 2.89
C ASN A 765 5.87 -35.40 3.29
N ASN A 766 6.03 -35.85 4.54
CA ASN A 766 7.20 -36.60 5.01
C ASN A 766 6.79 -38.07 5.20
N PRO A 767 6.62 -38.85 4.13
CA PRO A 767 5.98 -40.17 4.17
C PRO A 767 6.73 -41.20 5.02
N MET A 768 8.04 -41.05 5.24
CA MET A 768 8.85 -41.95 6.08
C MET A 768 8.91 -41.52 7.56
N LEU A 769 8.35 -40.37 7.93
CA LEU A 769 8.40 -39.87 9.31
C LEU A 769 7.56 -40.78 10.22
N THR A 770 8.20 -41.38 11.22
CA THR A 770 7.59 -42.41 12.07
C THR A 770 7.06 -41.90 13.40
N SER A 771 7.60 -40.78 13.90
CA SER A 771 7.24 -40.20 15.20
C SER A 771 7.41 -38.68 15.21
N ILE A 772 6.62 -38.02 16.08
CA ILE A 772 6.75 -36.60 16.45
C ILE A 772 7.01 -36.43 17.96
N SER A 773 7.50 -37.49 18.63
CA SER A 773 7.79 -37.50 20.08
C SER A 773 8.75 -36.42 20.55
N ALA A 774 9.57 -35.87 19.64
CA ALA A 774 10.41 -34.72 19.89
C ALA A 774 9.65 -33.51 20.50
N PHE A 775 8.35 -33.36 20.26
CA PHE A 775 7.56 -32.24 20.79
C PHE A 775 7.08 -32.39 22.24
N HIS A 776 7.48 -33.45 22.96
CA HIS A 776 6.99 -33.75 24.32
C HIS A 776 7.19 -32.61 25.34
N ASN A 777 8.12 -31.68 25.13
CA ASN A 777 8.33 -30.54 26.02
C ASN A 777 7.49 -29.30 25.65
N ILE A 778 6.75 -29.34 24.54
CA ILE A 778 5.94 -28.24 24.04
C ILE A 778 4.57 -28.24 24.73
N THR A 779 4.23 -27.13 25.36
CA THR A 779 2.97 -26.95 26.10
C THR A 779 1.93 -26.11 25.36
N ARG A 780 2.39 -25.32 24.38
CA ARG A 780 1.58 -24.36 23.63
C ARG A 780 2.02 -24.34 22.17
N LEU A 781 1.05 -24.26 21.27
CA LEU A 781 1.26 -24.17 19.83
C LEU A 781 0.32 -23.13 19.23
N GLY A 782 0.71 -22.57 18.07
CA GLY A 782 -0.20 -21.80 17.23
C GLY A 782 -1.10 -22.73 16.43
N SER A 783 -1.20 -22.54 15.11
CA SER A 783 -1.87 -23.54 14.28
C SER A 783 -1.04 -24.82 14.15
N LEU A 784 -1.70 -25.98 14.14
CA LEU A 784 -1.06 -27.28 13.93
C LEU A 784 -1.61 -27.94 12.66
N SER A 785 -0.73 -28.27 11.73
CA SER A 785 -1.09 -28.90 10.46
C SER A 785 -0.18 -30.09 10.16
N ILE A 786 -0.73 -31.30 10.22
CA ILE A 786 -0.04 -32.57 9.99
C ILE A 786 -0.68 -33.25 8.78
N GLN A 787 0.02 -33.27 7.65
CA GLN A 787 -0.56 -33.75 6.39
C GLN A 787 0.35 -34.70 5.62
N GLY A 788 -0.19 -35.79 5.07
CA GLY A 788 0.58 -36.66 4.16
C GLY A 788 1.79 -37.38 4.78
N ASN A 789 1.84 -37.54 6.11
CA ASN A 789 2.91 -38.26 6.80
C ASN A 789 2.50 -39.71 6.99
N HIS A 790 2.68 -40.48 5.91
CA HIS A 790 2.11 -41.80 5.74
C HIS A 790 2.59 -42.83 6.78
N SER A 791 3.77 -42.66 7.37
CA SER A 791 4.32 -43.59 8.39
C SER A 791 3.97 -43.23 9.83
N LEU A 792 3.36 -42.05 10.09
CA LEU A 792 2.87 -41.71 11.43
C LEU A 792 1.71 -42.62 11.81
N THR A 793 1.81 -43.25 12.98
CA THR A 793 0.75 -44.12 13.53
C THR A 793 -0.01 -43.50 14.69
N ASN A 794 0.59 -42.52 15.36
CA ASN A 794 0.00 -41.75 16.45
C ASN A 794 0.63 -40.35 16.51
N LEU A 795 0.09 -39.49 17.36
CA LEU A 795 0.58 -38.13 17.59
C LEU A 795 1.27 -37.94 18.95
N ASN A 796 1.83 -39.01 19.53
CA ASN A 796 2.52 -38.92 20.82
C ASN A 796 3.69 -37.91 20.74
N GLY A 797 3.92 -37.19 21.82
CA GLY A 797 4.75 -35.99 21.86
C GLY A 797 3.93 -34.71 21.98
N LEU A 798 2.62 -34.72 21.69
CA LEU A 798 1.77 -33.52 21.82
C LEU A 798 0.96 -33.48 23.12
N GLU A 799 1.16 -34.41 24.06
CA GLU A 799 0.30 -34.60 25.24
C GLU A 799 0.25 -33.37 26.16
N ASN A 800 1.29 -32.54 26.12
CA ASN A 800 1.37 -31.33 26.92
C ASN A 800 0.70 -30.11 26.27
N VAL A 801 0.26 -30.22 25.02
CA VAL A 801 -0.45 -29.14 24.29
C VAL A 801 -1.90 -29.07 24.76
N VAL A 802 -2.25 -28.01 25.47
CA VAL A 802 -3.60 -27.80 26.04
C VAL A 802 -4.48 -26.90 25.16
N ARG A 803 -3.87 -25.98 24.41
CA ARG A 803 -4.57 -24.96 23.60
C ARG A 803 -3.76 -24.64 22.35
N LEU A 804 -4.48 -24.31 21.27
CA LEU A 804 -3.91 -23.70 20.06
C LEU A 804 -4.24 -22.19 20.06
N ASP A 805 -3.32 -21.33 20.52
CA ASP A 805 -3.51 -19.87 20.63
C ASP A 805 -2.18 -19.07 20.60
N TYR A 806 -2.26 -17.72 20.58
CA TYR A 806 -1.11 -16.81 20.36
C TYR A 806 -0.70 -15.93 21.57
N ALA A 807 -1.44 -15.91 22.69
CA ALA A 807 -1.11 -15.02 23.83
C ALA A 807 -1.43 -15.64 25.19
N ASP A 808 -0.70 -15.25 26.24
CA ASP A 808 -0.96 -15.63 27.65
C ASP A 808 -2.22 -14.97 28.25
N ASP A 809 -2.88 -14.06 27.51
CA ASP A 809 -4.06 -13.32 27.98
C ASP A 809 -5.14 -13.24 26.87
N PRO A 810 -6.27 -13.95 27.01
CA PRO A 810 -7.37 -13.84 26.07
C PRO A 810 -8.30 -12.72 26.56
N ALA A 811 -8.22 -11.55 25.94
CA ALA A 811 -9.44 -10.80 25.76
C ALA A 811 -10.41 -11.72 24.98
N PRO A 812 -11.63 -12.01 25.49
CA PRO A 812 -12.54 -13.00 24.91
C PRO A 812 -13.01 -12.72 23.47
N ASP A 813 -12.64 -11.57 22.89
CA ASP A 813 -13.22 -11.05 21.66
C ASP A 813 -12.18 -10.86 20.54
N GLU A 814 -10.89 -11.16 20.80
CA GLU A 814 -9.77 -10.92 19.88
C GLU A 814 -9.06 -12.24 19.51
N PHE A 815 -9.82 -13.31 19.28
CA PHE A 815 -9.27 -14.58 18.83
C PHE A 815 -8.55 -14.40 17.49
N ILE A 816 -7.30 -14.83 17.37
CA ILE A 816 -6.59 -14.81 16.08
C ILE A 816 -6.49 -16.26 15.59
N GLY A 817 -7.22 -16.60 14.54
CA GLY A 817 -6.89 -17.53 13.44
C GLY A 817 -6.23 -18.92 13.62
N THR A 818 -6.10 -19.55 14.80
CA THR A 818 -5.40 -20.86 14.92
C THR A 818 -6.22 -22.08 14.47
N SER A 819 -5.70 -22.88 13.54
CA SER A 819 -6.38 -24.09 13.04
C SER A 819 -5.69 -25.37 13.46
N LEU A 820 -6.46 -26.44 13.69
CA LEU A 820 -6.00 -27.82 13.74
C LEU A 820 -6.35 -28.52 12.42
N GLN A 821 -5.35 -29.10 11.75
CA GLN A 821 -5.53 -29.87 10.53
C GLN A 821 -4.73 -31.18 10.60
N ILE A 822 -5.41 -32.31 10.55
CA ILE A 822 -4.79 -33.64 10.50
C ILE A 822 -5.34 -34.36 9.28
N ASN A 823 -4.60 -34.30 8.17
CA ASN A 823 -5.12 -34.70 6.86
C ASN A 823 -4.26 -35.75 6.13
N GLY A 824 -4.86 -36.82 5.60
CA GLY A 824 -4.14 -37.72 4.68
C GLY A 824 -2.99 -38.49 5.32
N ASN A 825 -3.03 -38.76 6.62
CA ASN A 825 -2.00 -39.55 7.31
C ASN A 825 -2.45 -41.02 7.31
N ASN A 826 -2.11 -41.75 6.25
CA ASN A 826 -2.74 -43.03 5.91
C ASN A 826 -2.61 -44.13 6.98
N ASN A 827 -1.53 -44.14 7.76
CA ASN A 827 -1.32 -45.11 8.84
C ASN A 827 -1.67 -44.59 10.24
N LEU A 828 -2.23 -43.38 10.35
CA LEU A 828 -2.57 -42.79 11.64
C LEU A 828 -3.76 -43.55 12.25
N VAL A 829 -3.50 -44.22 13.38
CA VAL A 829 -4.49 -45.02 14.12
C VAL A 829 -5.09 -44.24 15.27
N SER A 830 -4.29 -43.36 15.91
CA SER A 830 -4.66 -42.66 17.13
C SER A 830 -4.23 -41.20 17.12
N VAL A 831 -5.03 -40.34 17.74
CA VAL A 831 -4.75 -38.93 18.01
C VAL A 831 -4.55 -38.67 19.51
N ASP A 832 -4.19 -39.70 20.29
CA ASP A 832 -4.08 -39.64 21.75
C ASP A 832 -3.08 -38.59 22.26
N GLY A 833 -2.15 -38.16 21.41
CA GLY A 833 -1.27 -37.04 21.69
C GLY A 833 -2.01 -35.73 21.95
N LEU A 834 -3.22 -35.54 21.44
CA LEU A 834 -4.00 -34.31 21.61
C LEU A 834 -5.06 -34.39 22.72
N ARG A 835 -4.94 -35.37 23.63
CA ARG A 835 -5.99 -35.66 24.63
C ARG A 835 -6.33 -34.52 25.60
N ASN A 836 -5.39 -33.57 25.77
CA ASN A 836 -5.53 -32.44 26.69
C ASN A 836 -5.98 -31.16 25.96
N LEU A 837 -6.26 -31.23 24.65
CA LEU A 837 -6.64 -30.07 23.86
C LEU A 837 -8.04 -29.58 24.23
N THR A 838 -8.16 -28.32 24.63
CA THR A 838 -9.41 -27.71 25.11
C THR A 838 -10.01 -26.66 24.17
N PHE A 839 -9.20 -26.12 23.25
CA PHE A 839 -9.58 -24.97 22.42
C PHE A 839 -8.88 -24.96 21.06
N VAL A 840 -9.65 -24.67 19.99
CA VAL A 840 -9.15 -24.40 18.63
C VAL A 840 -9.75 -23.07 18.12
N GLY A 841 -8.90 -22.08 17.83
CA GLY A 841 -9.33 -20.71 17.58
C GLY A 841 -9.98 -20.43 16.22
N ASN A 842 -9.82 -21.32 15.25
CA ASN A 842 -10.34 -21.21 13.88
C ASN A 842 -10.87 -22.58 13.41
N ASN A 843 -10.21 -23.25 12.46
CA ASN A 843 -10.74 -24.48 11.86
C ASN A 843 -10.26 -25.75 12.56
N PHE A 844 -11.17 -26.71 12.78
CA PHE A 844 -10.90 -28.06 13.25
C PHE A 844 -11.15 -29.06 12.12
N HIS A 845 -10.09 -29.57 11.50
CA HIS A 845 -10.16 -30.50 10.38
C HIS A 845 -9.45 -31.82 10.68
N ILE A 846 -10.19 -32.94 10.61
CA ILE A 846 -9.64 -34.30 10.68
C ILE A 846 -10.11 -35.04 9.43
N MET A 847 -9.26 -35.11 8.41
CA MET A 847 -9.68 -35.57 7.08
C MET A 847 -8.79 -36.67 6.48
N GLY A 848 -9.37 -37.68 5.83
CA GLY A 848 -8.62 -38.68 5.07
C GLY A 848 -7.60 -39.46 5.89
N ASN A 849 -7.91 -39.80 7.15
CA ASN A 849 -7.08 -40.69 7.98
C ASN A 849 -7.80 -42.05 8.08
N PRO A 850 -7.66 -42.93 7.07
CA PRO A 850 -8.50 -44.10 6.88
C PRO A 850 -8.37 -45.15 8.00
N LEU A 851 -7.30 -45.11 8.81
CA LEU A 851 -7.06 -46.04 9.92
C LEU A 851 -7.38 -45.44 11.30
N LEU A 852 -7.84 -44.18 11.37
CA LEU A 852 -8.13 -43.50 12.63
C LEU A 852 -9.35 -44.13 13.33
N THR A 853 -9.15 -44.75 14.49
CA THR A 853 -10.19 -45.57 15.13
C THR A 853 -11.11 -44.81 16.09
N SER A 854 -10.70 -43.65 16.60
CA SER A 854 -11.43 -42.96 17.66
C SER A 854 -11.11 -41.46 17.69
N LEU A 855 -12.11 -40.65 18.03
CA LEU A 855 -11.98 -39.22 18.35
C LEU A 855 -12.00 -38.94 19.86
N GLN A 856 -12.10 -39.96 20.72
CA GLN A 856 -12.17 -39.83 22.18
C GLN A 856 -11.14 -38.88 22.82
N PRO A 857 -9.89 -38.79 22.33
CA PRO A 857 -8.94 -37.82 22.86
C PRO A 857 -9.44 -36.37 22.82
N PHE A 858 -10.33 -35.99 21.91
CA PHE A 858 -10.86 -34.63 21.84
C PHE A 858 -11.94 -34.29 22.88
N SER A 859 -12.28 -35.20 23.79
CA SER A 859 -13.33 -34.99 24.80
C SER A 859 -13.14 -33.74 25.69
N SER A 860 -11.93 -33.18 25.78
CA SER A 860 -11.69 -31.92 26.51
C SER A 860 -11.94 -30.66 25.69
N LEU A 861 -12.18 -30.77 24.38
CA LEU A 861 -12.40 -29.67 23.45
C LEU A 861 -13.80 -29.08 23.64
N VAL A 862 -13.86 -27.77 23.92
CA VAL A 862 -15.14 -27.08 24.22
C VAL A 862 -15.57 -26.12 23.11
N LYS A 863 -14.63 -25.55 22.35
CA LYS A 863 -14.95 -24.52 21.34
C LYS A 863 -14.11 -24.68 20.07
N VAL A 864 -14.74 -24.40 18.93
CA VAL A 864 -14.12 -24.31 17.61
C VAL A 864 -14.48 -22.97 16.97
N GLY A 865 -13.50 -22.21 16.51
CA GLY A 865 -13.73 -20.84 16.06
C GLY A 865 -14.56 -20.70 14.77
N CYS A 866 -14.31 -21.54 13.76
CA CYS A 866 -15.01 -21.55 12.46
C CYS A 866 -15.43 -22.98 12.07
N ASP A 867 -14.72 -23.62 11.13
CA ASP A 867 -15.14 -24.90 10.54
C ASP A 867 -14.89 -26.09 11.47
N LEU A 868 -15.86 -27.00 11.54
CA LEU A 868 -15.72 -28.34 12.11
C LEU A 868 -15.90 -29.38 11.01
N ARG A 869 -14.79 -29.95 10.52
CA ARG A 869 -14.79 -30.93 9.42
C ARG A 869 -14.16 -32.24 9.83
N ILE A 870 -14.97 -33.29 9.83
CA ILE A 870 -14.52 -34.68 9.90
C ILE A 870 -14.87 -35.30 8.55
N ASN A 871 -13.88 -35.82 7.83
CA ASN A 871 -14.13 -36.38 6.50
C ASN A 871 -13.25 -37.59 6.19
N GLY A 872 -13.79 -38.65 5.61
CA GLY A 872 -12.96 -39.72 5.02
C GLY A 872 -12.13 -40.52 6.04
N ASN A 873 -12.58 -40.56 7.29
CA ASN A 873 -12.00 -41.40 8.34
C ASN A 873 -12.78 -42.74 8.37
N TYR A 874 -12.48 -43.61 7.40
CA TYR A 874 -13.39 -44.71 7.03
C TYR A 874 -13.65 -45.77 8.12
N VAL A 875 -12.74 -45.95 9.08
CA VAL A 875 -12.90 -46.93 10.17
C VAL A 875 -13.49 -46.34 11.45
N LEU A 876 -13.77 -45.03 11.48
CA LEU A 876 -14.36 -44.38 12.65
C LEU A 876 -15.80 -44.87 12.86
N THR A 877 -16.09 -45.39 14.05
CA THR A 877 -17.41 -45.97 14.38
C THR A 877 -18.33 -45.00 15.14
N SER A 878 -17.79 -43.90 15.65
CA SER A 878 -18.55 -42.92 16.44
C SER A 878 -17.84 -41.56 16.45
N LEU A 879 -18.61 -40.49 16.65
CA LEU A 879 -18.11 -39.13 16.90
C LEU A 879 -17.83 -38.86 18.39
N GLN A 880 -17.94 -39.87 19.27
CA GLN A 880 -17.59 -39.69 20.68
C GLN A 880 -16.16 -39.15 20.80
N GLY A 881 -16.00 -38.13 21.63
CA GLY A 881 -14.88 -37.21 21.73
C GLY A 881 -15.26 -35.78 21.35
N LEU A 882 -16.40 -35.56 20.69
CA LEU A 882 -16.88 -34.22 20.29
C LEU A 882 -18.04 -33.70 21.15
N GLU A 883 -18.52 -34.47 22.13
CA GLU A 883 -19.70 -34.18 22.98
C GLU A 883 -19.64 -32.88 23.77
N ASN A 884 -18.45 -32.36 24.04
CA ASN A 884 -18.27 -31.16 24.85
C ASN A 884 -18.10 -29.89 24.00
N ILE A 885 -18.14 -29.99 22.67
CA ILE A 885 -18.08 -28.81 21.79
C ILE A 885 -19.42 -28.08 21.87
N GLU A 886 -19.40 -26.88 22.44
CA GLU A 886 -20.59 -26.06 22.65
C GLU A 886 -20.89 -25.13 21.47
N ASP A 887 -19.88 -24.59 20.78
CA ASP A 887 -20.08 -23.54 19.76
C ASP A 887 -19.11 -23.65 18.57
N ILE A 888 -19.63 -23.36 17.37
CA ILE A 888 -18.90 -23.16 16.11
C ILE A 888 -19.21 -21.78 15.49
N GLY A 889 -18.22 -21.19 14.83
CA GLY A 889 -18.40 -19.90 14.13
C GLY A 889 -18.36 -18.69 15.06
N THR A 890 -17.89 -18.84 16.30
CA THR A 890 -17.74 -17.76 17.29
C THR A 890 -16.75 -16.69 16.86
N TYR A 891 -15.82 -17.01 15.97
CA TYR A 891 -14.79 -16.07 15.58
C TYR A 891 -15.36 -14.99 14.64
N VAL A 892 -15.18 -13.72 15.02
CA VAL A 892 -15.79 -12.55 14.35
C VAL A 892 -15.41 -12.42 12.87
N HIS A 893 -14.28 -13.00 12.43
CA HIS A 893 -13.84 -12.98 11.04
C HIS A 893 -14.24 -14.23 10.21
N CYS A 894 -14.97 -15.22 10.76
CA CYS A 894 -15.48 -16.32 9.93
C CYS A 894 -16.51 -15.78 8.90
N PRO A 895 -16.32 -15.98 7.59
CA PRO A 895 -17.29 -15.57 6.58
C PRO A 895 -18.55 -16.46 6.56
N GLY A 896 -18.49 -17.61 7.24
CA GLY A 896 -19.48 -18.69 7.37
C GLY A 896 -18.74 -19.90 7.98
N SER A 897 -19.45 -20.92 8.46
CA SER A 897 -18.80 -22.12 9.06
C SER A 897 -19.26 -23.41 8.38
N TRP A 898 -18.37 -24.36 8.19
CA TRP A 898 -18.71 -25.69 7.71
C TRP A 898 -18.87 -26.65 8.88
N LEU A 899 -20.00 -27.34 8.92
CA LEU A 899 -20.19 -28.54 9.73
C LEU A 899 -20.23 -29.75 8.80
N GLN A 900 -19.07 -30.37 8.59
CA GLN A 900 -18.91 -31.46 7.63
C GLN A 900 -18.69 -32.79 8.35
N MET A 901 -19.61 -33.74 8.18
CA MET A 901 -19.53 -35.12 8.65
C MET A 901 -19.74 -36.07 7.46
N SER A 902 -18.71 -36.27 6.66
CA SER A 902 -18.87 -36.97 5.37
C SER A 902 -17.87 -38.11 5.16
N ASN A 903 -18.29 -39.14 4.42
CA ASN A 903 -17.50 -40.33 4.11
C ASN A 903 -17.12 -41.20 5.34
N HIS A 904 -18.07 -41.44 6.24
CA HIS A 904 -17.92 -42.36 7.39
C HIS A 904 -18.88 -43.56 7.29
N PRO A 905 -18.45 -44.67 6.69
CA PRO A 905 -19.35 -45.80 6.43
C PRO A 905 -19.77 -46.58 7.67
N LEU A 906 -19.21 -46.31 8.86
CA LEU A 906 -19.47 -47.08 10.09
C LEU A 906 -20.16 -46.27 11.22
N ILE A 907 -20.33 -44.95 11.06
CA ILE A 907 -20.99 -44.10 12.07
C ILE A 907 -22.50 -44.33 12.01
N LEU A 908 -23.11 -44.54 13.17
CA LEU A 908 -24.56 -44.81 13.30
C LEU A 908 -25.39 -43.54 13.53
N ASN A 909 -24.84 -42.54 14.21
CA ASN A 909 -25.53 -41.30 14.54
C ASN A 909 -24.53 -40.16 14.78
N VAL A 910 -25.07 -38.96 14.90
CA VAL A 910 -24.32 -37.73 15.23
C VAL A 910 -24.67 -37.21 16.62
N ASP A 911 -25.27 -38.04 17.49
CA ASP A 911 -25.66 -37.71 18.87
C ASP A 911 -24.56 -37.00 19.68
N PRO A 912 -23.25 -37.34 19.55
CA PRO A 912 -22.19 -36.60 20.23
C PRO A 912 -22.05 -35.13 19.82
N LEU A 913 -22.86 -34.60 18.91
CA LEU A 913 -22.91 -33.17 18.60
C LEU A 913 -24.07 -32.46 19.31
N GLU A 914 -24.83 -33.14 20.19
CA GLU A 914 -26.06 -32.61 20.79
C GLU A 914 -25.88 -31.25 21.48
N ASN A 915 -24.71 -30.92 22.01
CA ASN A 915 -24.47 -29.63 22.69
C ASN A 915 -24.08 -28.49 21.74
N LEU A 916 -23.93 -28.77 20.44
CA LEU A 916 -23.40 -27.83 19.47
C LEU A 916 -24.45 -26.78 19.08
N VAL A 917 -24.10 -25.51 19.32
CA VAL A 917 -24.77 -24.35 18.73
C VAL A 917 -23.86 -23.67 17.71
N ALA A 918 -24.40 -22.74 16.93
CA ALA A 918 -23.62 -21.93 16.01
C ALA A 918 -23.78 -20.45 16.31
N ALA A 919 -22.71 -19.66 16.16
CA ALA A 919 -22.78 -18.21 16.28
C ALA A 919 -23.02 -17.51 14.92
N LYS A 920 -22.84 -18.21 13.80
CA LYS A 920 -22.91 -17.70 12.41
C LYS A 920 -23.59 -18.69 11.48
N PRO A 921 -23.98 -18.29 10.25
CA PRO A 921 -24.51 -19.21 9.25
C PRO A 921 -23.57 -20.41 9.00
N VAL A 922 -24.15 -21.61 8.96
CA VAL A 922 -23.45 -22.89 8.85
C VAL A 922 -23.89 -23.66 7.61
N VAL A 923 -22.92 -24.22 6.90
CA VAL A 923 -23.13 -25.22 5.84
C VAL A 923 -23.15 -26.60 6.46
N TYR A 924 -24.29 -27.27 6.38
CA TYR A 924 -24.44 -28.67 6.76
C TYR A 924 -24.01 -29.55 5.60
N ASP A 925 -22.94 -30.32 5.79
CA ASP A 925 -22.45 -31.29 4.81
C ASP A 925 -22.40 -32.68 5.46
N VAL A 926 -23.48 -33.45 5.28
CA VAL A 926 -23.59 -34.84 5.77
C VAL A 926 -23.80 -35.76 4.57
N GLN A 927 -22.72 -36.36 4.10
CA GLN A 927 -22.73 -37.12 2.86
C GLN A 927 -22.00 -38.46 2.97
N ASN A 928 -22.48 -39.47 2.24
CA ASN A 928 -21.81 -40.77 2.08
C ASN A 928 -21.58 -41.52 3.40
N ASN A 929 -22.53 -41.48 4.33
CA ASN A 929 -22.45 -42.19 5.61
C ASN A 929 -23.40 -43.39 5.59
N ALA A 930 -22.90 -44.53 5.10
CA ALA A 930 -23.73 -45.70 4.77
C ALA A 930 -24.57 -46.26 5.94
N GLN A 931 -24.08 -46.14 7.17
CA GLN A 931 -24.71 -46.69 8.37
C GLN A 931 -25.43 -45.65 9.24
N LEU A 932 -25.41 -44.37 8.84
CA LEU A 932 -26.03 -43.28 9.60
C LEU A 932 -27.54 -43.45 9.64
N GLN A 933 -28.16 -43.36 10.82
CA GLN A 933 -29.58 -43.64 11.06
C GLN A 933 -30.40 -42.40 11.44
N ASN A 934 -29.80 -41.44 12.15
CA ASN A 934 -30.46 -40.20 12.57
C ASN A 934 -29.51 -38.99 12.47
N LEU A 935 -30.08 -37.78 12.60
CA LEU A 935 -29.36 -36.51 12.71
C LEU A 935 -29.64 -35.78 14.05
N ASP A 936 -30.04 -36.51 15.10
CA ASP A 936 -30.61 -35.92 16.32
C ASP A 936 -29.64 -34.96 17.03
N GLY A 937 -28.35 -35.28 17.02
CA GLY A 937 -27.32 -34.41 17.59
C GLY A 937 -27.13 -33.05 16.89
N LEU A 938 -27.84 -32.74 15.79
CA LEU A 938 -27.74 -31.45 15.11
C LEU A 938 -28.89 -30.47 15.43
N GLU A 939 -29.83 -30.85 16.30
CA GLU A 939 -31.06 -30.08 16.53
C GLU A 939 -30.83 -28.68 17.13
N ASN A 940 -29.74 -28.47 17.87
CA ASN A 940 -29.51 -27.25 18.65
C ASN A 940 -28.97 -26.04 17.87
N ILE A 941 -28.66 -26.19 16.58
CA ILE A 941 -28.34 -25.06 15.70
C ILE A 941 -29.66 -24.50 15.15
N ALA A 942 -29.91 -23.20 15.34
CA ALA A 942 -31.18 -22.60 14.94
C ALA A 942 -31.38 -22.61 13.41
N ALA A 943 -32.63 -22.77 12.95
CA ALA A 943 -32.95 -22.85 11.52
C ALA A 943 -32.45 -21.65 10.70
N ASN A 944 -32.51 -20.44 11.28
CA ASN A 944 -32.02 -19.21 10.66
C ASN A 944 -30.48 -19.11 10.59
N GLN A 945 -29.77 -20.04 11.22
CA GLN A 945 -28.32 -20.17 11.17
C GLN A 945 -27.88 -21.26 10.18
N ILE A 946 -28.80 -21.95 9.51
CA ILE A 946 -28.45 -22.86 8.43
C ILE A 946 -28.35 -22.05 7.14
N GLU A 947 -27.20 -22.09 6.47
CA GLU A 947 -26.99 -21.41 5.18
C GLU A 947 -27.31 -22.33 4.02
N PHE A 948 -26.74 -23.53 4.02
CA PHE A 948 -26.94 -24.58 3.03
C PHE A 948 -27.11 -25.93 3.72
N LEU A 949 -28.06 -26.73 3.25
CA LEU A 949 -28.35 -28.07 3.79
C LEU A 949 -28.06 -29.17 2.78
N TRP A 950 -26.95 -29.88 2.93
CA TRP A 950 -26.59 -31.02 2.06
C TRP A 950 -26.60 -32.33 2.83
N ILE A 951 -27.61 -33.17 2.54
CA ILE A 951 -27.79 -34.48 3.16
C ILE A 951 -27.88 -35.51 2.03
N LYS A 952 -26.81 -36.27 1.81
CA LYS A 952 -26.75 -37.19 0.66
C LYS A 952 -26.21 -38.57 0.94
N ASN A 953 -26.61 -39.52 0.09
CA ASN A 953 -25.99 -40.85 -0.03
C ASN A 953 -25.84 -41.57 1.32
N SER A 954 -26.82 -41.41 2.21
CA SER A 954 -26.88 -42.05 3.53
C SER A 954 -28.09 -43.00 3.57
N PRO A 955 -28.00 -44.18 2.93
CA PRO A 955 -29.16 -45.05 2.65
C PRO A 955 -29.88 -45.62 3.88
N ASN A 956 -29.29 -45.52 5.08
CA ASN A 956 -29.89 -45.96 6.34
C ASN A 956 -30.48 -44.80 7.17
N LEU A 957 -30.38 -43.55 6.69
CA LEU A 957 -30.82 -42.37 7.42
C LEU A 957 -32.35 -42.27 7.37
N VAL A 958 -33.02 -42.58 8.48
CA VAL A 958 -34.48 -42.64 8.60
C VAL A 958 -35.07 -41.56 9.52
N VAL A 959 -34.24 -40.85 10.31
CA VAL A 959 -34.65 -39.74 11.17
C VAL A 959 -33.88 -38.46 10.80
N CYS A 960 -34.55 -37.53 10.14
CA CYS A 960 -33.97 -36.29 9.60
C CYS A 960 -34.92 -35.08 9.73
N ASN A 961 -35.92 -35.20 10.60
CA ASN A 961 -37.00 -34.24 10.82
C ASN A 961 -36.79 -33.43 12.12
N GLN A 962 -35.53 -33.13 12.47
CA GLN A 962 -35.19 -32.26 13.59
C GLN A 962 -35.83 -30.89 13.39
N THR A 963 -36.22 -30.23 14.49
CA THR A 963 -37.04 -29.00 14.45
C THR A 963 -36.43 -27.92 13.56
N ASN A 964 -35.11 -27.71 13.69
CA ASN A 964 -34.36 -26.75 12.89
C ASN A 964 -34.34 -27.06 11.39
N ILE A 965 -34.21 -28.33 11.00
CA ILE A 965 -34.27 -28.78 9.60
C ILE A 965 -35.68 -28.60 9.03
N CYS A 966 -36.71 -28.97 9.81
CA CYS A 966 -38.11 -28.79 9.42
C CYS A 966 -38.46 -27.32 9.15
N GLU A 967 -38.05 -26.42 10.06
CA GLU A 967 -38.25 -24.98 9.92
C GLU A 967 -37.50 -24.44 8.69
N TYR A 968 -36.22 -24.78 8.53
CA TYR A 968 -35.39 -24.33 7.41
C TYR A 968 -35.95 -24.73 6.04
N LEU A 969 -36.40 -25.97 5.90
CA LEU A 969 -37.01 -26.46 4.66
C LEU A 969 -38.38 -25.83 4.39
N SER A 970 -39.17 -25.57 5.44
CA SER A 970 -40.48 -24.91 5.31
C SER A 970 -40.38 -23.48 4.80
N ASP A 971 -39.25 -22.80 5.05
CA ASP A 971 -38.93 -21.46 4.57
C ASP A 971 -38.26 -21.45 3.18
N ASN A 972 -38.24 -22.58 2.47
CA ASN A 972 -37.57 -22.77 1.18
C ASN A 972 -36.04 -22.55 1.24
N GLY A 973 -35.40 -22.97 2.33
CA GLY A 973 -33.94 -22.95 2.46
C GLY A 973 -33.23 -23.72 1.34
N VAL A 974 -32.03 -23.26 0.97
CA VAL A 974 -31.22 -23.86 -0.12
C VAL A 974 -30.66 -25.21 0.33
N ASN A 975 -31.09 -26.27 -0.35
CA ASN A 975 -30.77 -27.63 0.05
C ASN A 975 -30.39 -28.51 -1.14
N ASP A 976 -29.72 -29.62 -0.85
CA ASP A 976 -29.46 -30.69 -1.79
C ASP A 976 -29.56 -32.04 -1.05
N ILE A 977 -30.75 -32.64 -1.12
CA ILE A 977 -31.12 -33.84 -0.38
C ILE A 977 -31.44 -34.96 -1.39
N SER A 978 -30.63 -36.03 -1.36
CA SER A 978 -30.79 -37.14 -2.30
C SER A 978 -30.05 -38.42 -1.87
N GLY A 979 -30.55 -39.58 -2.28
CA GLY A 979 -29.86 -40.86 -2.05
C GLY A 979 -29.86 -41.36 -0.60
N ASN A 980 -30.80 -40.89 0.22
CA ASN A 980 -31.00 -41.33 1.60
C ASN A 980 -32.17 -42.33 1.71
N ALA A 981 -32.47 -42.81 2.91
CA ALA A 981 -33.61 -43.72 3.13
C ALA A 981 -34.96 -43.04 2.90
N GLU A 982 -36.00 -43.84 2.69
CA GLU A 982 -37.39 -43.38 2.58
C GLU A 982 -37.78 -42.54 3.80
N GLY A 983 -38.34 -41.36 3.55
CA GLY A 983 -38.65 -40.35 4.57
C GLY A 983 -37.61 -39.24 4.68
N CYS A 984 -36.37 -39.50 4.26
CA CYS A 984 -35.26 -38.54 4.25
C CYS A 984 -34.67 -38.33 2.85
N SER A 985 -35.33 -38.84 1.80
CA SER A 985 -34.73 -38.94 0.47
C SER A 985 -34.93 -37.70 -0.40
N SER A 986 -35.86 -36.83 -0.04
CA SER A 986 -36.08 -35.51 -0.67
C SER A 986 -36.58 -34.48 0.34
N PRO A 987 -36.51 -33.17 0.04
CA PRO A 987 -37.04 -32.12 0.91
C PRO A 987 -38.53 -32.26 1.19
N GLU A 988 -39.31 -32.71 0.19
CA GLU A 988 -40.75 -32.93 0.33
C GLU A 988 -41.08 -34.05 1.31
N GLU A 989 -40.33 -35.16 1.28
CA GLU A 989 -40.51 -36.26 2.22
C GLU A 989 -40.25 -35.81 3.66
N ILE A 990 -39.18 -35.03 3.88
CA ILE A 990 -38.85 -34.50 5.21
C ILE A 990 -39.96 -33.58 5.70
N ILE A 991 -40.42 -32.62 4.88
CA ILE A 991 -41.51 -31.71 5.24
C ILE A 991 -42.80 -32.48 5.57
N ASP A 992 -43.11 -33.55 4.85
CA ASP A 992 -44.29 -34.36 5.14
C ASP A 992 -44.16 -35.11 6.46
N ILE A 993 -42.98 -35.63 6.81
CA ILE A 993 -42.71 -36.19 8.15
C ILE A 993 -42.81 -35.10 9.22
N CYS A 994 -42.27 -33.91 8.99
CA CYS A 994 -42.37 -32.77 9.91
C CYS A 994 -43.84 -32.40 10.21
N ARG A 995 -44.74 -32.52 9.22
CA ARG A 995 -46.18 -32.28 9.37
C ARG A 995 -46.90 -33.42 10.11
N LEU A 996 -46.44 -34.66 9.90
CA LEU A 996 -46.95 -35.85 10.59
C LEU A 996 -46.44 -35.96 12.03
N SER A 997 -45.39 -35.22 12.38
CA SER A 997 -44.79 -35.17 13.72
C SER A 997 -45.51 -34.22 14.70
N VAL A 998 -46.60 -33.58 14.28
CA VAL A 998 -47.54 -32.91 15.20
C VAL A 998 -48.57 -33.96 15.65
N ASP A 999 -48.50 -34.32 16.93
CA ASP A 999 -49.37 -35.25 17.67
C ASP A 999 -48.85 -36.68 17.89
N GLU A 1000 -47.66 -36.81 18.48
CA GLU A 1000 -47.46 -37.82 19.54
C GLU A 1000 -46.63 -37.23 20.68
N ILE A 1001 -47.26 -36.36 21.47
CA ILE A 1001 -46.74 -36.01 22.80
C ILE A 1001 -46.82 -37.28 23.65
N ASN A 1002 -45.68 -37.95 23.80
CA ASN A 1002 -45.46 -38.89 24.88
C ASN A 1002 -45.55 -38.14 26.22
N SER A 1003 -46.57 -38.51 26.99
CA SER A 1003 -46.74 -38.32 28.43
C SER A 1003 -46.55 -36.90 29.00
N ILE A 1004 -47.63 -36.13 29.00
CA ILE A 1004 -47.86 -35.12 30.05
C ILE A 1004 -49.07 -35.60 30.85
N ASP A 1005 -48.83 -35.94 32.13
CA ASP A 1005 -49.75 -36.04 33.26
C ASP A 1005 -51.26 -36.23 32.93
N GLU A 1006 -51.84 -37.40 33.25
CA GLU A 1006 -53.27 -37.75 33.04
C GLU A 1006 -54.27 -36.62 33.38
N ILE A 1007 -54.71 -35.86 32.38
CA ILE A 1007 -55.87 -34.97 32.46
C ILE A 1007 -57.10 -35.80 32.04
N THR A 1008 -58.15 -35.82 32.87
CA THR A 1008 -59.40 -36.54 32.55
C THR A 1008 -60.63 -35.68 32.75
N LEU A 1009 -61.54 -35.66 31.76
CA LEU A 1009 -62.84 -35.00 31.88
C LEU A 1009 -63.91 -35.98 32.37
N TYR A 1010 -64.66 -35.61 33.41
CA TYR A 1010 -65.73 -36.47 33.93
C TYR A 1010 -66.91 -35.70 34.54
N PRO A 1011 -68.13 -36.25 34.47
CA PRO A 1011 -68.49 -37.47 33.74
C PRO A 1011 -68.66 -37.20 32.24
N VAL A 1012 -68.15 -38.07 31.37
CA VAL A 1012 -68.50 -38.12 29.94
C VAL A 1012 -69.28 -39.41 29.69
N PRO A 1013 -70.55 -39.39 29.23
CA PRO A 1013 -71.37 -38.23 28.88
C PRO A 1013 -71.79 -37.35 30.07
N THR A 1014 -71.84 -36.03 29.86
CA THR A 1014 -72.15 -35.01 30.88
C THR A 1014 -73.57 -34.44 30.72
N LYS A 1015 -74.16 -33.93 31.82
CA LYS A 1015 -75.45 -33.21 31.82
C LYS A 1015 -75.27 -31.72 32.05
N ASN A 1016 -74.92 -31.29 33.26
CA ASN A 1016 -74.87 -29.85 33.56
C ASN A 1016 -73.48 -29.39 33.97
N VAL A 1017 -72.62 -30.32 34.37
CA VAL A 1017 -71.32 -30.02 34.95
C VAL A 1017 -70.28 -30.98 34.38
N LEU A 1018 -69.14 -30.43 33.97
CA LEU A 1018 -67.96 -31.15 33.55
C LEU A 1018 -66.84 -30.84 34.55
N ASN A 1019 -66.14 -31.85 35.04
CA ASN A 1019 -64.99 -31.69 35.93
C ASN A 1019 -63.71 -32.10 35.19
N VAL A 1020 -62.59 -31.46 35.53
CA VAL A 1020 -61.25 -31.78 35.04
C VAL A 1020 -60.45 -32.32 36.22
N SER A 1021 -59.99 -33.57 36.14
CA SER A 1021 -58.97 -34.09 37.05
C SER A 1021 -57.59 -33.82 36.46
N ILE A 1022 -56.64 -33.37 37.29
CA ILE A 1022 -55.24 -33.16 36.92
C ILE A 1022 -54.39 -33.89 37.95
N GLN A 1023 -53.50 -34.78 37.51
CA GLN A 1023 -52.45 -35.34 38.38
C GLN A 1023 -51.22 -34.40 38.37
N ASN A 1024 -50.51 -34.27 39.50
CA ASN A 1024 -49.25 -33.52 39.63
C ASN A 1024 -49.29 -31.97 39.62
N GLY A 1025 -50.43 -31.35 39.92
CA GLY A 1025 -50.48 -29.93 40.33
C GLY A 1025 -50.31 -28.89 39.21
N ALA A 1026 -50.52 -29.24 37.94
CA ALA A 1026 -50.59 -28.27 36.86
C ALA A 1026 -51.81 -27.33 37.03
N VAL A 1027 -51.64 -26.06 36.67
CA VAL A 1027 -52.69 -25.02 36.80
C VAL A 1027 -53.46 -24.92 35.50
N ILE A 1028 -54.79 -24.89 35.57
CA ILE A 1028 -55.65 -24.66 34.40
C ILE A 1028 -55.58 -23.18 34.04
N GLU A 1029 -55.07 -22.85 32.87
CA GLU A 1029 -55.03 -21.46 32.39
C GLU A 1029 -56.37 -21.05 31.80
N HIS A 1030 -56.93 -21.90 30.93
CA HIS A 1030 -58.25 -21.69 30.35
C HIS A 1030 -58.81 -22.98 29.75
N ILE A 1031 -60.13 -22.99 29.56
CA ILE A 1031 -60.83 -24.07 28.85
C ILE A 1031 -61.65 -23.49 27.72
N LEU A 1032 -61.53 -24.14 26.56
CA LEU A 1032 -62.24 -23.80 25.34
C LEU A 1032 -63.16 -24.96 24.97
N ILE A 1033 -64.42 -24.65 24.64
CA ILE A 1033 -65.38 -25.64 24.13
C ILE A 1033 -65.78 -25.22 22.73
N TYR A 1034 -65.57 -26.12 21.79
CA TYR A 1034 -65.91 -25.94 20.38
C TYR A 1034 -67.08 -26.83 19.97
N ASP A 1035 -67.90 -26.35 19.05
CA ASP A 1035 -68.82 -27.23 18.32
C ASP A 1035 -68.05 -28.10 17.30
N LEU A 1036 -68.74 -29.05 16.67
CA LEU A 1036 -68.14 -29.95 15.67
C LEU A 1036 -67.68 -29.25 14.39
N ASN A 1037 -68.03 -27.99 14.17
CA ASN A 1037 -67.56 -27.19 13.04
C ASN A 1037 -66.33 -26.34 13.43
N GLY A 1038 -65.76 -26.53 14.63
CA GLY A 1038 -64.60 -25.79 15.13
C GLY A 1038 -64.92 -24.38 15.63
N LYS A 1039 -66.21 -24.01 15.75
CA LYS A 1039 -66.60 -22.70 16.29
C LYS A 1039 -66.49 -22.71 17.81
N LEU A 1040 -65.78 -21.76 18.39
CA LEU A 1040 -65.69 -21.57 19.85
C LEU A 1040 -67.07 -21.17 20.41
N ILE A 1041 -67.61 -21.99 21.32
CA ILE A 1041 -68.93 -21.82 21.94
C ILE A 1041 -68.82 -21.31 23.37
N TYR A 1042 -67.74 -21.68 24.07
CA TYR A 1042 -67.52 -21.29 25.45
C TYR A 1042 -66.02 -21.17 25.76
N GLN A 1043 -65.65 -20.16 26.52
CA GLN A 1043 -64.31 -19.93 27.05
C GLN A 1043 -64.39 -19.59 28.53
N SER A 1044 -63.55 -20.23 29.34
CA SER A 1044 -63.37 -19.92 30.77
C SER A 1044 -61.95 -19.40 31.00
N ASN A 1045 -61.82 -18.33 31.78
CA ASN A 1045 -60.55 -17.71 32.16
C ASN A 1045 -60.19 -17.95 33.65
N ASN A 1046 -60.73 -19.00 34.28
CA ASN A 1046 -60.57 -19.29 35.71
C ASN A 1046 -60.04 -20.71 35.98
N ASP A 1047 -59.17 -20.86 36.98
CA ASP A 1047 -58.51 -22.10 37.49
C ASP A 1047 -59.47 -23.15 38.12
N SER A 1048 -60.78 -23.05 37.90
CA SER A 1048 -61.75 -23.95 38.53
C SER A 1048 -61.73 -25.33 37.87
N SER A 1049 -61.49 -26.41 38.60
CA SER A 1049 -61.56 -27.79 38.07
C SER A 1049 -63.00 -28.29 37.79
N LYS A 1050 -64.00 -27.41 37.85
CA LYS A 1050 -65.43 -27.70 37.67
C LYS A 1050 -66.12 -26.61 36.83
N PHE A 1051 -66.82 -27.04 35.78
CA PHE A 1051 -67.39 -26.19 34.74
C PHE A 1051 -68.90 -26.42 34.58
N ASP A 1052 -69.70 -25.36 34.67
CA ASP A 1052 -71.13 -25.41 34.37
C ASP A 1052 -71.36 -25.24 32.87
N ILE A 1053 -71.89 -26.29 32.26
CA ILE A 1053 -72.22 -26.37 30.84
C ILE A 1053 -73.73 -26.55 30.61
N SER A 1054 -74.56 -26.25 31.61
CA SER A 1054 -76.03 -26.36 31.52
C SER A 1054 -76.63 -25.50 30.40
N HIS A 1055 -75.93 -24.43 30.01
CA HIS A 1055 -76.30 -23.52 28.93
C HIS A 1055 -76.04 -24.09 27.53
N LEU A 1056 -75.24 -25.16 27.40
CA LEU A 1056 -74.95 -25.80 26.11
C LEU A 1056 -76.12 -26.68 25.67
N ALA A 1057 -76.45 -26.62 24.36
CA ALA A 1057 -77.43 -27.50 23.76
C ALA A 1057 -76.99 -28.98 23.82
N LYS A 1058 -77.94 -29.91 23.67
CA LYS A 1058 -77.60 -31.33 23.57
C LYS A 1058 -76.81 -31.56 22.29
N GLY A 1059 -75.64 -32.20 22.41
CA GLY A 1059 -74.72 -32.30 21.29
C GLY A 1059 -73.37 -32.86 21.70
N THR A 1060 -72.49 -32.96 20.71
CA THR A 1060 -71.10 -33.36 20.92
C THR A 1060 -70.22 -32.13 20.78
N TYR A 1061 -69.26 -31.99 21.67
CA TYR A 1061 -68.36 -30.84 21.73
C TYR A 1061 -66.91 -31.32 21.87
N LEU A 1062 -65.99 -30.52 21.35
CA LEU A 1062 -64.56 -30.70 21.60
C LEU A 1062 -64.16 -29.75 22.73
N VAL A 1063 -63.59 -30.29 23.80
CA VAL A 1063 -63.09 -29.50 24.93
C VAL A 1063 -61.58 -29.49 24.87
N SER A 1064 -61.00 -28.30 24.84
CA SER A 1064 -59.57 -28.07 24.95
C SER A 1064 -59.26 -27.46 26.31
N VAL A 1065 -58.40 -28.12 27.07
CA VAL A 1065 -57.93 -27.68 28.39
C VAL A 1065 -56.49 -27.24 28.24
N LYS A 1066 -56.23 -25.93 28.37
CA LYS A 1066 -54.87 -25.40 28.45
C LYS A 1066 -54.43 -25.36 29.90
N THR A 1067 -53.26 -25.92 30.17
CA THR A 1067 -52.58 -25.84 31.46
C THR A 1067 -51.20 -25.21 31.31
N SER A 1068 -50.60 -24.84 32.43
CA SER A 1068 -49.22 -24.37 32.51
C SER A 1068 -48.17 -25.35 31.97
N LYS A 1069 -48.53 -26.62 31.73
CA LYS A 1069 -47.63 -27.65 31.19
C LYS A 1069 -47.98 -28.12 29.78
N GLY A 1070 -49.12 -27.73 29.20
CA GLY A 1070 -49.55 -28.25 27.90
C GLY A 1070 -51.04 -28.13 27.62
N VAL A 1071 -51.47 -28.61 26.45
CA VAL A 1071 -52.88 -28.62 26.01
C VAL A 1071 -53.39 -30.07 25.97
N HIS A 1072 -54.59 -30.32 26.50
CA HIS A 1072 -55.29 -31.59 26.38
C HIS A 1072 -56.64 -31.40 25.67
N ASN A 1073 -56.90 -32.19 24.63
CA ASN A 1073 -58.13 -32.13 23.84
C ASN A 1073 -58.94 -33.41 24.04
N GLU A 1074 -60.19 -33.30 24.48
CA GLU A 1074 -61.08 -34.45 24.67
C GLU A 1074 -62.50 -34.16 24.18
N LYS A 1075 -63.13 -35.17 23.58
CA LYS A 1075 -64.48 -35.10 23.03
C LYS A 1075 -65.52 -35.45 24.08
N ILE A 1076 -66.46 -34.56 24.34
CA ILE A 1076 -67.54 -34.79 25.31
C ILE A 1076 -68.92 -34.87 24.65
N ILE A 1077 -69.81 -35.63 25.28
CA ILE A 1077 -71.22 -35.73 24.86
C ILE A 1077 -72.11 -35.08 25.93
N LYS A 1078 -72.82 -34.01 25.57
CA LYS A 1078 -73.81 -33.31 26.38
C LYS A 1078 -75.20 -33.91 26.16
N LYS A 1079 -75.75 -34.51 27.22
CA LYS A 1079 -77.09 -35.15 27.21
C LYS A 1079 -78.25 -34.21 27.50
#